data_AF-A0A846AMI8-F1
#
_entry.id   AF-A0A846AMI8-F1
#
_cell.length_a   1.000
_cell.length_b   1.000
_cell.length_c   1.000
_cell.angle_alpha   90.00
_cell.angle_beta   90.00
_cell.angle_gamma   90.00
#
_symmetry.space_group_name_H-M   'P 1'
#
loop_
_entity.id
_entity.type
_entity.pdbx_description
1 polymer ?
#
loop_
_entity_poly.entity_id
_entity_poly.type
_entity_poly.pdbx_seq_one_letter_code
_entity_poly.pdbx_strand_id
1 'polypeptide(L)'
;MNPEKNEIDNKLIIDTFIQDQTRKPQEIRINIHPQDEMYLYALKNTEGNIDEALLRYFSNGKRILDAVKQIVEWHFDGFENISSFLDFASGYGRFSRFLVQEIPVHKIWISDIYPQAVEFQKKLLGVEGIVSTNHPEDYQLNQIFDCIFACSFFSHTPQKTFSGWLEKLYSLLTEKGILIFSTHDLSLMTIDTETDAEEIYFTPESESLFLKTEDYGVTYVGEKWVGKIIHQATKGKAKWHRIKKGLCGYHDLYILWNKEGRRKKEEGRSYKIKSQNSKVIKEEVFINSKVKSQNSEVGKEEVGKGEAINSKVKSQNSEVGKEEVGKGEAINSKVKSQNSEVVKGEVGKGEVKKEEVEEQRDKLLNFYCHPDGGCRSIEVTSTGDIYIEGWAANINPEEKVEEVAVLVNGIKVKSCLPKYESKTQEYQWSCTINSEYLSPDGTILVKIINNFHLERVVNIFPVNSIVLLPPNHLLLRISGNSSVKAFLSSFDDLKYTVKNYLQKAGFDFHQFENILDFGCGVGRYLMAFKPELLPNQKLFGCDVFAECTEWCKENIKFATVKHNNIQPPLPFENNQFDLVNAVSVFTHLRLDLQHLWAWDIYRVLRPGGILFMTLHGPQFFPIIYDIFRTGNTHQAEMYSIGEEGLFLYLDHQGETDGQGQHTVAAVHTPGAYQEIFSMFKHIKRFPQSTMANGQDLYILQKPISGGLVVQPLSRKKEEGRGKKEEGRRKKEEVFHKSEVIKEEVGNAEEEIIGKKIEEEEIIGKKIEVEKILISNNEETKNLSDKILSDSQTKREVKTEVEELPLFDGEETWKFVEKILPGSDKCQTEIKFKIEGQKRFRVFPQIEPIAAYSIECEIEILKSEDGKILVQKTIPFNQNHIFGKTNYAVVEVEIPQYFGEVVVRLNAVITDRISLVPEQEVIVSWNFANFA
;
A
#
# COMPACT_ATOMS: atom_id res chain seq x y z
N MET A 1 -1.30 -11.18 10.69
CA MET A 1 -0.92 -10.02 11.53
C MET A 1 -0.37 -10.55 12.85
N ASN A 2 0.57 -9.87 13.51
CA ASN A 2 1.03 -10.28 14.83
C ASN A 2 -0.06 -9.92 15.87
N PRO A 3 -0.72 -10.89 16.52
CA PRO A 3 -1.81 -10.61 17.45
C PRO A 3 -1.38 -9.68 18.59
N GLU A 4 -0.16 -9.84 19.08
CA GLU A 4 0.39 -9.01 20.16
C GLU A 4 0.60 -7.55 19.72
N LYS A 5 1.06 -7.32 18.47
CA LYS A 5 1.24 -5.96 17.96
C LYS A 5 -0.11 -5.26 17.75
N ASN A 6 -1.09 -5.97 17.19
CA ASN A 6 -2.45 -5.44 17.04
C ASN A 6 -3.08 -5.14 18.41
N GLU A 7 -2.87 -5.98 19.42
CA GLU A 7 -3.37 -5.74 20.77
C GLU A 7 -2.71 -4.51 21.43
N ILE A 8 -1.41 -4.30 21.21
CA ILE A 8 -0.68 -3.11 21.66
C ILE A 8 -1.15 -1.84 20.95
N ASP A 9 -1.29 -1.87 19.62
CA ASP A 9 -1.72 -0.71 18.82
C ASP A 9 -3.19 -0.32 19.13
N ASN A 10 -4.10 -1.31 19.24
CA ASN A 10 -5.49 -1.12 19.67
C ASN A 10 -5.56 -0.40 21.03
N LYS A 11 -4.72 -0.83 21.97
CA LYS A 11 -4.66 -0.26 23.32
C LYS A 11 -4.13 1.18 23.28
N LEU A 12 -3.10 1.44 22.49
CA LEU A 12 -2.51 2.77 22.34
C LEU A 12 -3.50 3.79 21.77
N ILE A 13 -4.29 3.40 20.76
CA ILE A 13 -5.31 4.28 20.15
C ILE A 13 -6.40 4.64 21.17
N ILE A 14 -6.92 3.64 21.90
CA ILE A 14 -7.97 3.88 22.89
C ILE A 14 -7.45 4.71 24.06
N ASP A 15 -6.27 4.38 24.59
CA ASP A 15 -5.67 5.13 25.69
C ASP A 15 -5.45 6.60 25.28
N THR A 16 -5.00 6.85 24.05
CA THR A 16 -4.84 8.20 23.50
C THR A 16 -6.18 8.93 23.37
N PHE A 17 -7.22 8.28 22.83
CA PHE A 17 -8.55 8.87 22.72
C PHE A 17 -9.11 9.21 24.10
N ILE A 18 -9.04 8.29 25.06
CA ILE A 18 -9.58 8.48 26.41
C ILE A 18 -8.81 9.58 27.15
N GLN A 19 -7.49 9.62 27.00
CA GLN A 19 -6.65 10.66 27.61
C GLN A 19 -6.98 12.07 27.08
N ASP A 20 -7.27 12.21 25.78
CA ASP A 20 -7.62 13.50 25.16
C ASP A 20 -9.08 13.91 25.42
N GLN A 21 -10.02 12.96 25.31
CA GLN A 21 -11.46 13.26 25.24
C GLN A 21 -12.19 13.11 26.58
N THR A 22 -11.54 12.72 27.67
CA THR A 22 -12.22 12.50 28.95
C THR A 22 -11.60 13.30 30.10
N ARG A 23 -12.46 13.71 31.05
CA ARG A 23 -12.05 14.53 32.20
C ARG A 23 -11.22 13.73 33.19
N LYS A 24 -11.55 12.45 33.36
CA LYS A 24 -10.88 11.54 34.27
C LYS A 24 -10.56 10.23 33.55
N PRO A 25 -9.51 10.21 32.71
CA PRO A 25 -9.13 9.05 31.88
C PRO A 25 -9.02 7.75 32.68
N GLN A 26 -8.49 7.84 33.90
CA GLN A 26 -8.27 6.73 34.83
C GLN A 26 -9.56 6.04 35.31
N GLU A 27 -10.69 6.76 35.28
CA GLU A 27 -11.99 6.27 35.75
C GLU A 27 -12.80 5.60 34.62
N ILE A 28 -12.38 5.73 33.35
CA ILE A 28 -13.05 5.08 32.23
C ILE A 28 -12.79 3.58 32.22
N ARG A 29 -13.87 2.81 32.03
CA ARG A 29 -13.83 1.36 31.81
C ARG A 29 -13.89 1.07 30.31
N ILE A 30 -12.79 0.57 29.76
CA ILE A 30 -12.63 0.34 28.31
C ILE A 30 -13.07 -1.06 27.86
N ASN A 31 -13.32 -2.00 28.78
CA ASN A 31 -13.73 -3.35 28.40
C ASN A 31 -15.06 -3.31 27.64
N ILE A 32 -15.10 -4.05 26.51
CA ILE A 32 -16.30 -4.21 25.68
C ILE A 32 -16.72 -5.68 25.78
N HIS A 33 -18.03 -5.91 25.95
CA HIS A 33 -18.56 -7.26 25.98
C HIS A 33 -18.50 -7.89 24.58
N PRO A 34 -18.16 -9.19 24.42
CA PRO A 34 -18.08 -9.83 23.10
C PRO A 34 -19.39 -9.82 22.29
N GLN A 35 -20.53 -9.67 22.97
CA GLN A 35 -21.87 -9.58 22.36
C GLN A 35 -22.40 -8.15 22.24
N ASP A 36 -21.54 -7.14 22.41
CA ASP A 36 -21.94 -5.74 22.24
C ASP A 36 -22.27 -5.43 20.78
N GLU A 37 -23.57 -5.43 20.45
CA GLU A 37 -24.07 -5.22 19.09
C GLU A 37 -23.62 -3.88 18.49
N MET A 38 -23.45 -2.83 19.31
CA MET A 38 -22.99 -1.53 18.82
C MET A 38 -21.51 -1.52 18.46
N TYR A 39 -20.69 -2.32 19.16
CA TYR A 39 -19.29 -2.53 18.78
C TYR A 39 -19.17 -3.45 17.57
N LEU A 40 -19.92 -4.54 17.52
CA LEU A 40 -19.95 -5.45 16.37
C LEU A 40 -20.44 -4.73 15.09
N TYR A 41 -21.42 -3.84 15.23
CA TYR A 41 -21.87 -2.98 14.14
C TYR A 41 -20.77 -2.02 13.68
N ALA A 42 -20.02 -1.41 14.62
CA ALA A 42 -18.86 -0.59 14.26
C ALA A 42 -17.80 -1.41 13.51
N LEU A 43 -17.48 -2.62 13.99
CA LEU A 43 -16.52 -3.52 13.38
C LEU A 43 -16.92 -3.95 11.97
N LYS A 44 -18.21 -4.23 11.75
CA LYS A 44 -18.75 -4.55 10.42
C LYS A 44 -18.61 -3.35 9.46
N ASN A 45 -18.91 -2.15 9.93
CA ASN A 45 -18.85 -0.93 9.12
C ASN A 45 -17.42 -0.48 8.79
N THR A 46 -16.43 -0.98 9.50
CA THR A 46 -15.01 -0.72 9.23
C THR A 46 -14.32 -1.93 8.57
N GLU A 47 -15.10 -2.82 7.95
CA GLU A 47 -14.59 -4.02 7.25
C GLU A 47 -13.69 -4.92 8.13
N GLY A 48 -13.94 -4.94 9.45
CA GLY A 48 -13.15 -5.70 10.42
C GLY A 48 -11.94 -4.95 10.98
N ASN A 49 -11.72 -3.69 10.61
CA ASN A 49 -10.67 -2.86 11.21
C ASN A 49 -11.00 -2.52 12.67
N ILE A 50 -10.28 -3.15 13.59
CA ILE A 50 -10.49 -3.05 15.04
C ILE A 50 -10.20 -1.64 15.55
N ASP A 51 -9.10 -1.02 15.12
CA ASP A 51 -8.69 0.33 15.54
C ASP A 51 -9.76 1.37 15.23
N GLU A 52 -10.26 1.35 14.00
CA GLU A 52 -11.29 2.28 13.53
C GLU A 52 -12.64 2.00 14.21
N ALA A 53 -12.99 0.73 14.42
CA ALA A 53 -14.21 0.33 15.11
C ALA A 53 -14.22 0.81 16.56
N LEU A 54 -13.10 0.61 17.26
CA LEU A 54 -12.85 1.05 18.63
C LEU A 54 -12.97 2.57 18.72
N LEU A 55 -12.23 3.32 17.90
CA LEU A 55 -12.29 4.78 17.88
C LEU A 55 -13.73 5.28 17.61
N ARG A 56 -14.42 4.70 16.63
CA ARG A 56 -15.81 5.02 16.30
C ARG A 56 -16.75 4.76 17.49
N TYR A 57 -16.60 3.62 18.16
CA TYR A 57 -17.43 3.21 19.29
C TYR A 57 -17.33 4.20 20.45
N PHE A 58 -16.11 4.53 20.91
CA PHE A 58 -15.91 5.45 22.02
C PHE A 58 -16.20 6.91 21.65
N SER A 59 -15.81 7.34 20.44
CA SER A 59 -16.13 8.68 19.92
C SER A 59 -17.63 8.93 19.89
N ASN A 60 -18.43 7.96 19.43
CA ASN A 60 -19.88 8.07 19.47
C ASN A 60 -20.43 8.13 20.91
N GLY A 61 -19.92 7.31 21.83
CA GLY A 61 -20.33 7.39 23.24
C GLY A 61 -20.10 8.77 23.86
N LYS A 62 -18.95 9.39 23.58
CA LYS A 62 -18.62 10.74 24.03
C LYS A 62 -19.53 11.81 23.41
N ARG A 63 -19.77 11.75 22.10
CA ARG A 63 -20.66 12.69 21.39
C ARG A 63 -22.09 12.62 21.91
N ILE A 64 -22.57 11.41 22.25
CA ILE A 64 -23.89 11.23 22.88
C ILE A 64 -23.91 11.91 24.25
N LEU A 65 -22.85 11.76 25.06
CA LEU A 65 -22.74 12.46 26.34
C LEU A 65 -22.79 13.99 26.19
N ASP A 66 -22.05 14.55 25.25
CA ASP A 66 -22.00 16.00 25.06
C ASP A 66 -23.34 16.58 24.60
N ALA A 67 -24.09 15.85 23.78
CA ALA A 67 -25.46 16.21 23.41
C ALA A 67 -26.39 16.23 24.64
N VAL A 68 -26.37 15.16 25.45
CA VAL A 68 -27.20 15.09 26.67
C VAL A 68 -26.77 16.17 27.68
N LYS A 69 -25.46 16.44 27.79
CA LYS A 69 -24.91 17.46 28.69
C LYS A 69 -25.45 18.85 28.40
N GLN A 70 -25.51 19.25 27.13
CA GLN A 70 -26.09 20.56 26.75
C GLN A 70 -27.56 20.68 27.19
N ILE A 71 -28.34 19.60 27.06
CA ILE A 71 -29.75 19.57 27.45
C ILE A 71 -29.90 19.63 28.98
N VAL A 72 -29.07 18.86 29.69
CA VAL A 72 -29.05 18.83 31.16
C VAL A 72 -28.60 20.18 31.74
N GLU A 73 -27.58 20.81 31.14
CA GLU A 73 -27.14 22.15 31.54
C GLU A 73 -28.24 23.20 31.33
N TRP A 74 -28.98 23.12 30.22
CA TRP A 74 -30.10 24.01 29.94
C TRP A 74 -31.28 23.84 30.90
N HIS A 75 -31.62 22.60 31.28
CA HIS A 75 -32.81 22.33 32.09
C HIS A 75 -32.53 22.30 33.60
N PHE A 76 -31.45 21.66 34.02
CA PHE A 76 -31.09 21.44 35.42
C PHE A 76 -29.97 22.32 35.95
N ASP A 77 -29.35 23.16 35.11
CA ASP A 77 -28.13 23.91 35.45
C ASP A 77 -26.93 23.00 35.81
N GLY A 78 -26.88 21.79 35.24
CA GLY A 78 -25.76 20.86 35.40
C GLY A 78 -26.15 19.48 35.96
N PHE A 79 -25.29 18.50 35.73
CA PHE A 79 -25.49 17.11 36.18
C PHE A 79 -25.52 16.95 37.70
N GLU A 80 -24.89 17.87 38.44
CA GLU A 80 -24.89 17.88 39.90
C GLU A 80 -26.29 18.06 40.52
N ASN A 81 -27.22 18.63 39.75
CA ASN A 81 -28.60 18.89 40.19
C ASN A 81 -29.56 17.74 39.86
N ILE A 82 -29.05 16.66 39.27
CA ILE A 82 -29.80 15.43 39.01
C ILE A 82 -29.63 14.47 40.21
N SER A 83 -30.74 13.92 40.68
CA SER A 83 -30.75 12.91 41.74
C SER A 83 -30.96 11.50 41.18
N SER A 84 -31.56 11.40 40.00
CA SER A 84 -31.85 10.11 39.35
C SER A 84 -31.82 10.22 37.82
N PHE A 85 -30.95 9.42 37.19
CA PHE A 85 -30.81 9.33 35.74
C PHE A 85 -31.08 7.91 35.26
N LEU A 86 -31.93 7.73 34.25
CA LEU A 86 -32.15 6.45 33.57
C LEU A 86 -31.60 6.49 32.14
N ASP A 87 -30.64 5.63 31.84
CA ASP A 87 -30.26 5.26 30.47
C ASP A 87 -31.10 4.05 30.03
N PHE A 88 -32.15 4.31 29.24
CA PHE A 88 -33.11 3.30 28.79
C PHE A 88 -32.75 2.77 27.39
N ALA A 89 -32.84 1.46 27.21
CA ALA A 89 -32.25 0.74 26.07
C ALA A 89 -30.74 1.01 25.95
N SER A 90 -30.06 0.89 27.09
CA SER A 90 -28.64 1.23 27.28
C SER A 90 -27.64 0.35 26.51
N GLY A 91 -28.10 -0.80 25.98
CA GLY A 91 -27.27 -1.83 25.39
C GLY A 91 -26.22 -2.33 26.38
N TYR A 92 -24.96 -2.33 25.96
CA TYR A 92 -23.80 -2.66 26.80
C TYR A 92 -23.07 -1.41 27.33
N GLY A 93 -23.74 -0.25 27.35
CA GLY A 93 -23.28 0.94 28.05
C GLY A 93 -22.28 1.81 27.28
N ARG A 94 -22.42 1.91 25.94
CA ARG A 94 -21.58 2.81 25.11
C ARG A 94 -21.64 4.27 25.59
N PHE A 95 -22.83 4.74 25.99
CA PHE A 95 -23.05 6.06 26.58
C PHE A 95 -22.79 6.07 28.08
N SER A 96 -23.37 5.10 28.82
CA SER A 96 -23.25 5.02 30.29
C SER A 96 -21.81 5.02 30.83
N ARG A 97 -20.84 4.45 30.10
CA ARG A 97 -19.41 4.49 30.48
C ARG A 97 -18.82 5.90 30.57
N PHE A 98 -19.39 6.88 29.86
CA PHE A 98 -18.99 8.28 29.96
C PHE A 98 -19.83 9.01 31.01
N LEU A 99 -21.12 8.68 31.14
CA LEU A 99 -22.04 9.31 32.10
C LEU A 99 -21.56 9.19 33.56
N VAL A 100 -20.95 8.06 33.93
CA VAL A 100 -20.42 7.82 35.29
C VAL A 100 -19.31 8.80 35.72
N GLN A 101 -18.73 9.56 34.78
CA GLN A 101 -17.78 10.64 35.12
C GLN A 101 -18.48 11.92 35.56
N GLU A 102 -19.74 12.12 35.17
CA GLU A 102 -20.52 13.34 35.41
C GLU A 102 -21.50 13.17 36.59
N ILE A 103 -22.02 11.96 36.82
CA ILE A 103 -22.97 11.65 37.89
C ILE A 103 -22.43 10.51 38.77
N PRO A 104 -22.55 10.58 40.12
CA PRO A 104 -22.26 9.45 41.00
C PRO A 104 -23.05 8.18 40.63
N VAL A 105 -22.38 7.04 40.59
CA VAL A 105 -22.95 5.76 40.09
C VAL A 105 -24.25 5.31 40.77
N HIS A 106 -24.44 5.61 42.06
CA HIS A 106 -25.65 5.28 42.82
C HIS A 106 -26.88 6.13 42.43
N LYS A 107 -26.71 7.13 41.57
CA LYS A 107 -27.79 7.94 40.98
C LYS A 107 -28.08 7.56 39.52
N ILE A 108 -27.40 6.55 38.98
CA ILE A 108 -27.54 6.10 37.59
C ILE A 108 -28.22 4.74 37.59
N TRP A 109 -29.30 4.66 36.85
CA TRP A 109 -29.97 3.43 36.47
C TRP A 109 -29.74 3.18 34.99
N ILE A 110 -29.43 1.94 34.65
CA ILE A 110 -29.44 1.44 33.27
C ILE A 110 -30.61 0.48 33.11
N SER A 111 -31.20 0.46 31.92
CA SER A 111 -32.23 -0.50 31.57
C SER A 111 -32.02 -1.02 30.16
N ASP A 112 -32.12 -2.34 30.01
CA ASP A 112 -32.04 -3.00 28.72
C ASP A 112 -32.84 -4.31 28.71
N ILE A 113 -33.29 -4.73 27.54
CA ILE A 113 -34.02 -5.99 27.37
C ILE A 113 -33.10 -7.21 27.55
N TYR A 114 -31.79 -7.05 27.35
CA TYR A 114 -30.81 -8.11 27.52
C TYR A 114 -30.32 -8.20 28.97
N PRO A 115 -30.68 -9.26 29.73
CA PRO A 115 -30.23 -9.40 31.12
C PRO A 115 -28.71 -9.43 31.25
N GLN A 116 -28.01 -10.03 30.28
CA GLN A 116 -26.54 -10.07 30.25
C GLN A 116 -25.90 -8.70 30.07
N ALA A 117 -26.54 -7.80 29.30
CA ALA A 117 -26.03 -6.45 29.09
C ALA A 117 -26.21 -5.60 30.36
N VAL A 118 -27.35 -5.77 31.04
CA VAL A 118 -27.63 -5.18 32.36
C VAL A 118 -26.61 -5.67 33.39
N GLU A 119 -26.40 -6.98 33.51
CA GLU A 119 -25.44 -7.57 34.45
C GLU A 119 -24.01 -7.08 34.17
N PHE A 120 -23.61 -7.06 32.90
CA PHE A 120 -22.30 -6.57 32.47
C PHE A 120 -22.06 -5.12 32.92
N GLN A 121 -23.02 -4.22 32.67
CA GLN A 121 -22.90 -2.81 33.06
C GLN A 121 -22.88 -2.62 34.58
N LYS A 122 -23.71 -3.36 35.34
CA LYS A 122 -23.69 -3.33 36.81
C LYS A 122 -22.31 -3.71 37.35
N LYS A 123 -21.73 -4.79 36.83
CA LYS A 123 -20.41 -5.28 37.26
C LYS A 123 -19.28 -4.34 36.84
N LEU A 124 -19.33 -3.80 35.61
CA LEU A 124 -18.29 -2.96 35.05
C LEU A 124 -18.29 -1.54 35.63
N LEU A 125 -19.48 -0.94 35.73
CA LEU A 125 -19.66 0.48 36.05
C LEU A 125 -20.14 0.74 37.49
N GLY A 126 -20.67 -0.26 38.18
CA GLY A 126 -21.20 -0.11 39.54
C GLY A 126 -22.53 0.66 39.62
N VAL A 127 -23.27 0.72 38.51
CA VAL A 127 -24.59 1.38 38.41
C VAL A 127 -25.72 0.44 38.82
N GLU A 128 -26.90 1.01 39.08
CA GLU A 128 -28.12 0.23 39.27
C GLU A 128 -28.65 -0.27 37.92
N GLY A 129 -29.17 -1.50 37.88
CA GLY A 129 -29.60 -2.11 36.61
C GLY A 129 -30.97 -2.75 36.69
N ILE A 130 -31.77 -2.48 35.66
CA ILE A 130 -33.15 -2.93 35.49
C ILE A 130 -33.25 -3.74 34.19
N VAL A 131 -33.82 -4.93 34.26
CA VAL A 131 -34.12 -5.70 33.04
C VAL A 131 -35.46 -5.22 32.49
N SER A 132 -35.48 -4.78 31.24
CA SER A 132 -36.67 -4.30 30.53
C SER A 132 -37.50 -5.45 29.96
N THR A 133 -38.62 -5.10 29.33
CA THR A 133 -39.61 -6.01 28.77
C THR A 133 -39.91 -5.64 27.32
N ASN A 134 -40.63 -6.50 26.59
CA ASN A 134 -41.09 -6.19 25.23
C ASN A 134 -42.28 -5.21 25.23
N HIS A 135 -43.08 -5.26 26.29
CA HIS A 135 -44.33 -4.51 26.42
C HIS A 135 -44.27 -3.52 27.59
N PRO A 136 -44.70 -2.26 27.39
CA PRO A 136 -44.59 -1.20 28.39
C PRO A 136 -45.42 -1.45 29.67
N GLU A 137 -46.52 -2.19 29.57
CA GLU A 137 -47.37 -2.58 30.71
C GLU A 137 -46.67 -3.51 31.70
N ASP A 138 -45.74 -4.33 31.22
CA ASP A 138 -44.98 -5.28 32.02
C ASP A 138 -43.78 -4.63 32.71
N TYR A 139 -43.39 -3.43 32.28
CA TYR A 139 -42.23 -2.71 32.81
C TYR A 139 -42.56 -2.03 34.15
N GLN A 140 -42.70 -2.79 35.23
CA GLN A 140 -43.13 -2.28 36.53
C GLN A 140 -41.94 -1.78 37.38
N LEU A 141 -41.95 -0.48 37.70
CA LEU A 141 -40.93 0.17 38.51
C LEU A 141 -41.56 1.06 39.57
N ASN A 142 -40.97 1.07 40.76
CA ASN A 142 -41.30 2.01 41.84
C ASN A 142 -40.41 3.26 41.81
N GLN A 143 -39.35 3.26 41.00
CA GLN A 143 -38.40 4.37 40.87
C GLN A 143 -38.92 5.39 39.85
N ILE A 144 -38.78 6.68 40.18
CA ILE A 144 -39.00 7.82 39.28
C ILE A 144 -37.68 8.56 39.02
N PHE A 145 -37.59 9.28 37.91
CA PHE A 145 -36.34 9.82 37.38
C PHE A 145 -36.43 11.31 37.08
N ASP A 146 -35.37 12.05 37.41
CA ASP A 146 -35.23 13.43 36.97
C ASP A 146 -34.88 13.49 35.48
N CYS A 147 -34.06 12.56 34.97
CA CYS A 147 -33.73 12.51 33.56
C CYS A 147 -33.82 11.08 33.05
N ILE A 148 -34.59 10.88 31.98
CA ILE A 148 -34.62 9.62 31.23
C ILE A 148 -34.08 9.91 29.84
N PHE A 149 -33.11 9.10 29.41
CA PHE A 149 -32.56 9.16 28.06
C PHE A 149 -32.80 7.82 27.37
N ALA A 150 -33.45 7.86 26.20
CA ALA A 150 -33.71 6.70 25.35
C ALA A 150 -33.01 6.91 23.99
N CYS A 151 -31.73 6.52 23.94
CA CYS A 151 -30.90 6.61 22.73
C CYS A 151 -31.25 5.49 21.77
N SER A 152 -31.54 5.82 20.51
CA SER A 152 -31.80 4.85 19.44
C SER A 152 -32.84 3.77 19.77
N PHE A 153 -33.78 4.04 20.69
CA PHE A 153 -34.86 3.09 20.98
C PHE A 153 -36.05 3.31 20.06
N PHE A 154 -36.55 4.55 20.00
CA PHE A 154 -37.73 4.91 19.21
C PHE A 154 -37.46 4.91 17.69
N SER A 155 -36.20 4.91 17.26
CA SER A 155 -35.80 4.67 15.87
C SER A 155 -35.87 3.19 15.46
N HIS A 156 -36.19 2.28 16.38
CA HIS A 156 -36.32 0.84 16.10
C HIS A 156 -37.64 0.25 16.61
N THR A 157 -38.48 1.07 17.26
CA THR A 157 -39.73 0.63 17.88
C THR A 157 -40.89 0.71 16.88
N PRO A 158 -41.69 -0.34 16.67
CA PRO A 158 -42.83 -0.32 15.76
C PRO A 158 -43.98 0.54 16.32
N GLN A 159 -44.86 1.00 15.43
CA GLN A 159 -46.01 1.86 15.78
C GLN A 159 -46.87 1.29 16.93
N LYS A 160 -47.06 -0.04 16.95
CA LYS A 160 -47.88 -0.76 17.96
C LYS A 160 -47.44 -0.53 19.40
N THR A 161 -46.14 -0.37 19.65
CA THR A 161 -45.56 -0.22 21.00
C THR A 161 -45.00 1.18 21.26
N PHE A 162 -44.78 2.00 20.22
CA PHE A 162 -44.21 3.35 20.33
C PHE A 162 -44.96 4.23 21.35
N SER A 163 -46.28 4.38 21.20
CA SER A 163 -47.07 5.26 22.08
C SER A 163 -47.08 4.77 23.53
N GLY A 164 -47.21 3.45 23.73
CA GLY A 164 -47.22 2.86 25.07
C GLY A 164 -45.89 3.03 25.80
N TRP A 165 -44.76 2.86 25.11
CA TRP A 165 -43.44 3.13 25.68
C TRP A 165 -43.23 4.61 26.00
N LEU A 166 -43.70 5.52 25.14
CA LEU A 166 -43.62 6.95 25.41
C LEU A 166 -44.44 7.35 26.65
N GLU A 167 -45.68 6.86 26.76
CA GLU A 167 -46.53 7.08 27.95
C GLU A 167 -45.84 6.51 29.20
N LYS A 168 -45.30 5.30 29.09
CA LYS A 168 -44.63 4.63 30.21
C LYS A 168 -43.42 5.40 30.70
N LEU A 169 -42.48 5.75 29.82
CA LEU A 169 -41.28 6.49 30.20
C LEU A 169 -41.63 7.87 30.75
N TYR A 170 -42.60 8.57 30.14
CA TYR A 170 -43.07 9.86 30.66
C TYR A 170 -43.68 9.74 32.07
N SER A 171 -44.42 8.67 32.35
CA SER A 171 -45.02 8.44 33.67
C SER A 171 -44.00 8.22 34.79
N LEU A 172 -42.76 7.86 34.44
CA LEU A 172 -41.66 7.65 35.38
C LEU A 172 -40.86 8.94 35.66
N LEU A 173 -41.24 10.08 35.08
CA LEU A 173 -40.57 11.35 35.36
C LEU A 173 -41.00 11.93 36.71
N THR A 174 -40.05 12.57 37.40
CA THR A 174 -40.39 13.51 38.48
C THR A 174 -41.15 14.71 37.91
N GLU A 175 -41.79 15.51 38.78
CA GLU A 175 -42.54 16.70 38.35
C GLU A 175 -41.70 17.69 37.52
N LYS A 176 -40.39 17.74 37.78
CA LYS A 176 -39.41 18.61 37.11
C LYS A 176 -38.56 17.86 36.09
N GLY A 177 -38.82 16.57 35.90
CA GLY A 177 -38.00 15.70 35.09
C GLY A 177 -38.14 15.94 33.59
N ILE A 178 -37.19 15.41 32.82
CA ILE A 178 -37.20 15.43 31.37
C ILE A 178 -37.02 14.03 30.79
N LEU A 179 -37.70 13.78 29.67
CA LEU A 179 -37.46 12.63 28.80
C LEU A 179 -36.79 13.13 27.53
N ILE A 180 -35.61 12.58 27.24
CA ILE A 180 -34.86 12.81 26.01
C ILE A 180 -34.90 11.52 25.21
N PHE A 181 -35.36 11.56 23.95
CA PHE A 181 -35.33 10.39 23.09
C PHE A 181 -34.95 10.74 21.66
N SER A 182 -34.45 9.76 20.92
CA SER A 182 -34.05 9.95 19.52
C SER A 182 -34.89 9.17 18.52
N THR A 183 -35.06 9.72 17.31
CA THR A 183 -35.78 9.07 16.19
C THR A 183 -35.02 9.25 14.86
N HIS A 184 -35.32 8.42 13.86
CA HIS A 184 -34.98 8.71 12.46
C HIS A 184 -36.08 9.55 11.82
N ASP A 185 -35.71 10.65 11.16
CA ASP A 185 -36.68 11.47 10.41
C ASP A 185 -36.96 10.86 9.03
N LEU A 186 -38.17 11.09 8.50
CA LEU A 186 -38.57 10.62 7.17
C LEU A 186 -37.62 11.08 6.04
N SER A 187 -36.93 12.21 6.20
CA SER A 187 -35.97 12.71 5.19
C SER A 187 -34.74 11.82 4.97
N LEU A 188 -34.52 10.81 5.82
CA LEU A 188 -33.45 9.83 5.63
C LEU A 188 -33.82 8.71 4.65
N MET A 189 -35.09 8.59 4.27
CA MET A 189 -35.53 7.62 3.28
C MET A 189 -35.22 8.13 1.86
N THR A 190 -34.68 7.25 1.01
CA THR A 190 -34.36 7.54 -0.40
C THR A 190 -35.56 7.35 -1.34
N ILE A 191 -36.77 7.30 -0.82
CA ILE A 191 -37.99 7.11 -1.61
C ILE A 191 -38.63 8.48 -1.83
N ASP A 192 -38.95 8.83 -3.09
CA ASP A 192 -39.74 10.00 -3.47
C ASP A 192 -41.18 9.85 -2.92
N THR A 193 -41.35 10.01 -1.61
CA THR A 193 -42.65 10.14 -0.97
C THR A 193 -42.95 11.61 -0.74
N GLU A 194 -44.19 12.04 -1.05
CA GLU A 194 -44.65 13.40 -0.77
C GLU A 194 -44.38 13.75 0.71
N THR A 195 -43.46 14.69 0.93
CA THR A 195 -42.81 15.01 2.21
C THR A 195 -43.71 15.68 3.26
N ASP A 196 -45.02 15.72 3.03
CA ASP A 196 -46.00 16.45 3.86
C ASP A 196 -47.01 15.57 4.61
N ALA A 197 -46.97 14.24 4.43
CA ALA A 197 -47.90 13.30 5.06
C ALA A 197 -47.58 13.00 6.55
N GLU A 198 -48.63 12.85 7.38
CA GLU A 198 -48.52 12.41 8.78
C GLU A 198 -48.16 10.91 8.86
N GLU A 199 -46.89 10.55 8.71
CA GLU A 199 -46.52 9.13 8.56
C GLU A 199 -45.44 8.63 9.53
N ILE A 200 -45.57 7.34 9.84
CA ILE A 200 -44.56 6.48 10.45
C ILE A 200 -44.31 5.34 9.47
N TYR A 201 -43.04 5.05 9.21
CA TYR A 201 -42.61 3.95 8.37
C TYR A 201 -41.75 2.99 9.20
N PHE A 202 -42.13 1.71 9.21
CA PHE A 202 -41.41 0.66 9.94
C PHE A 202 -41.03 -0.46 8.98
N THR A 203 -39.76 -0.85 9.00
CA THR A 203 -39.27 -2.05 8.32
C THR A 203 -38.78 -3.06 9.34
N PRO A 204 -39.07 -4.36 9.17
CA PRO A 204 -38.56 -5.43 10.03
C PRO A 204 -37.12 -5.79 9.64
N GLU A 205 -36.26 -4.78 9.49
CA GLU A 205 -34.83 -4.91 9.31
C GLU A 205 -34.15 -4.49 10.61
N SER A 206 -33.12 -5.20 11.07
CA SER A 206 -32.43 -4.85 12.30
C SER A 206 -30.98 -5.27 12.27
N GLU A 207 -30.13 -4.45 12.88
CA GLU A 207 -28.77 -4.80 13.25
C GLU A 207 -28.70 -5.74 14.47
N SER A 208 -29.80 -5.90 15.21
CA SER A 208 -29.87 -6.86 16.32
C SER A 208 -29.83 -8.29 15.80
N LEU A 209 -29.01 -9.12 16.44
CA LEU A 209 -28.88 -10.54 16.13
C LEU A 209 -29.89 -11.41 16.89
N PHE A 210 -30.56 -10.85 17.90
CA PHE A 210 -31.31 -11.62 18.90
C PHE A 210 -32.77 -11.19 19.05
N LEU A 211 -33.12 -9.95 18.71
CA LEU A 211 -34.50 -9.48 18.79
C LEU A 211 -35.30 -9.87 17.55
N LYS A 212 -36.57 -10.18 17.75
CA LYS A 212 -37.50 -10.39 16.63
C LYS A 212 -37.67 -9.08 15.88
N THR A 213 -37.47 -9.12 14.57
CA THR A 213 -37.52 -7.91 13.73
C THR A 213 -38.90 -7.24 13.68
N GLU A 214 -39.96 -7.97 14.02
CA GLU A 214 -41.33 -7.44 14.17
C GLU A 214 -41.53 -6.59 15.44
N ASP A 215 -40.64 -6.76 16.42
CA ASP A 215 -40.66 -6.07 17.71
C ASP A 215 -39.53 -5.02 17.81
N TYR A 216 -38.46 -5.18 17.02
CA TYR A 216 -37.32 -4.28 16.94
C TYR A 216 -36.76 -4.23 15.51
N GLY A 217 -37.12 -3.19 14.75
CA GLY A 217 -36.82 -3.02 13.32
C GLY A 217 -36.14 -1.68 13.04
N VAL A 218 -36.43 -1.01 11.92
CA VAL A 218 -36.06 0.40 11.67
C VAL A 218 -37.33 1.25 11.52
N THR A 219 -37.41 2.35 12.25
CA THR A 219 -38.56 3.25 12.31
C THR A 219 -38.19 4.67 11.92
N TYR A 220 -38.83 5.18 10.86
CA TYR A 220 -38.77 6.58 10.44
C TYR A 220 -40.09 7.29 10.78
N VAL A 221 -40.02 8.53 11.27
CA VAL A 221 -41.20 9.27 11.75
C VAL A 221 -41.19 10.72 11.30
N GLY A 222 -42.38 11.26 10.98
CA GLY A 222 -42.58 12.69 10.74
C GLY A 222 -42.85 13.46 12.04
N GLU A 223 -42.40 14.71 12.14
CA GLU A 223 -42.58 15.54 13.34
C GLU A 223 -44.04 15.79 13.72
N LYS A 224 -44.93 15.99 12.74
CA LYS A 224 -46.38 16.13 13.00
C LYS A 224 -46.93 14.89 13.70
N TRP A 225 -46.51 13.70 13.26
CA TRP A 225 -46.91 12.42 13.84
C TRP A 225 -46.35 12.25 15.26
N VAL A 226 -45.06 12.53 15.48
CA VAL A 226 -44.44 12.47 16.82
C VAL A 226 -45.15 13.43 17.78
N GLY A 227 -45.42 14.67 17.36
CA GLY A 227 -46.15 15.65 18.18
C GLY A 227 -47.55 15.17 18.61
N LYS A 228 -48.29 14.51 17.71
CA LYS A 228 -49.59 13.89 18.00
C LYS A 228 -49.48 12.78 19.03
N ILE A 229 -48.48 11.90 18.89
CA ILE A 229 -48.23 10.80 19.84
C ILE A 229 -47.80 11.34 21.21
N ILE A 230 -46.93 12.36 21.26
CA ILE A 230 -46.58 13.05 22.51
C ILE A 230 -47.82 13.63 23.19
N HIS A 231 -48.70 14.29 22.44
CA HIS A 231 -49.92 14.86 23.00
C HIS A 231 -50.83 13.78 23.60
N GLN A 232 -51.00 12.65 22.90
CA GLN A 232 -51.82 11.52 23.36
C GLN A 232 -51.21 10.86 24.61
N ALA A 233 -49.95 10.44 24.54
CA ALA A 233 -49.23 9.74 25.61
C ALA A 233 -49.15 10.56 26.91
N THR A 234 -49.03 11.88 26.79
CA THR A 234 -48.89 12.78 27.96
C THR A 234 -50.21 13.41 28.37
N LYS A 235 -51.33 13.10 27.69
CA LYS A 235 -52.64 13.72 27.88
C LYS A 235 -52.57 15.26 27.80
N GLY A 236 -51.73 15.76 26.90
CA GLY A 236 -51.48 17.19 26.68
C GLY A 236 -50.71 17.91 27.81
N LYS A 237 -50.16 17.19 28.78
CA LYS A 237 -49.44 17.77 29.93
C LYS A 237 -47.99 18.15 29.63
N ALA A 238 -47.38 17.55 28.61
CA ALA A 238 -45.99 17.85 28.26
C ALA A 238 -45.86 19.10 27.37
N LYS A 239 -44.77 19.84 27.56
CA LYS A 239 -44.12 20.64 26.50
C LYS A 239 -43.05 19.76 25.85
N TRP A 240 -42.74 20.05 24.58
CA TRP A 240 -41.65 19.35 23.89
C TRP A 240 -40.90 20.27 22.93
N HIS A 241 -39.67 19.88 22.60
CA HIS A 241 -38.82 20.54 21.63
C HIS A 241 -38.07 19.49 20.79
N ARG A 242 -37.95 19.74 19.48
CA ARG A 242 -37.21 18.89 18.53
C ARG A 242 -35.91 19.57 18.12
N ILE A 243 -34.83 18.80 18.12
CA ILE A 243 -33.53 19.18 17.59
C ILE A 243 -33.23 18.26 16.41
N LYS A 244 -33.22 18.83 15.21
CA LYS A 244 -32.90 18.08 13.99
C LYS A 244 -31.44 17.66 13.98
N LYS A 245 -31.16 16.41 13.63
CA LYS A 245 -29.82 15.82 13.60
C LYS A 245 -29.01 16.03 14.89
N GLY A 246 -29.69 16.16 16.03
CA GLY A 246 -29.10 16.46 17.33
C GLY A 246 -28.18 15.36 17.87
N LEU A 247 -28.24 14.15 17.30
CA LEU A 247 -27.41 13.04 17.72
C LEU A 247 -26.72 12.35 16.53
N CYS A 248 -25.39 12.28 16.59
CA CYS A 248 -24.53 11.56 15.63
C CYS A 248 -24.77 11.87 14.13
N GLY A 249 -25.41 12.99 13.79
CA GLY A 249 -25.63 13.46 12.41
C GLY A 249 -26.87 12.88 11.69
N TYR A 250 -27.53 11.88 12.27
CA TYR A 250 -28.63 11.15 11.63
C TYR A 250 -29.86 10.98 12.52
N HIS A 251 -29.76 11.31 13.82
CA HIS A 251 -30.86 11.15 14.74
C HIS A 251 -31.35 12.51 15.21
N ASP A 252 -32.66 12.67 15.18
CA ASP A 252 -33.33 13.82 15.79
C ASP A 252 -33.53 13.56 17.27
N LEU A 253 -33.40 14.61 18.09
CA LEU A 253 -33.65 14.54 19.52
C LEU A 253 -34.95 15.25 19.87
N TYR A 254 -35.80 14.58 20.64
CA TYR A 254 -36.98 15.15 21.26
C TYR A 254 -36.76 15.26 22.76
N ILE A 255 -37.10 16.42 23.33
CA ILE A 255 -37.00 16.71 24.75
C ILE A 255 -38.41 17.01 25.26
N LEU A 256 -38.89 16.26 26.24
CA LEU A 256 -40.22 16.39 26.82
C LEU A 256 -40.10 16.75 28.31
N TRP A 257 -40.94 17.66 28.78
CA TRP A 257 -41.03 18.02 30.20
C TRP A 257 -42.45 18.45 30.58
N ASN A 258 -42.77 18.40 31.87
CA ASN A 258 -44.09 18.82 32.36
C ASN A 258 -44.28 20.35 32.24
N LYS A 259 -45.42 20.79 31.71
CA LYS A 259 -45.79 22.21 31.54
C LYS A 259 -45.62 23.06 32.81
N GLU A 260 -45.90 22.48 33.97
CA GLU A 260 -45.93 23.18 35.26
C GLU A 260 -44.60 23.10 36.03
N GLY A 261 -43.65 22.26 35.59
CA GLY A 261 -42.47 21.87 36.37
C GLY A 261 -41.22 22.75 36.22
N ARG A 262 -41.20 23.78 35.37
CA ARG A 262 -39.98 24.55 35.10
C ARG A 262 -39.69 25.58 36.20
N ARG A 263 -38.42 25.65 36.66
CA ARG A 263 -37.91 26.65 37.61
C ARG A 263 -38.15 28.08 37.06
N LYS A 264 -38.88 28.94 37.79
CA LYS A 264 -38.80 30.40 37.58
C LYS A 264 -37.41 30.87 38.04
N LYS A 265 -36.50 31.18 37.11
CA LYS A 265 -35.20 31.79 37.45
C LYS A 265 -35.41 33.24 37.90
N GLU A 266 -34.86 33.59 39.05
CA GLU A 266 -34.71 34.98 39.51
C GLU A 266 -33.89 35.79 38.49
N GLU A 267 -34.30 37.03 38.26
CA GLU A 267 -33.78 37.90 37.21
C GLU A 267 -32.31 38.26 37.42
N GLY A 268 -31.49 38.06 36.37
CA GLY A 268 -30.20 38.73 36.23
C GLY A 268 -28.96 37.90 36.56
N ARG A 269 -28.50 37.09 35.60
CA ARG A 269 -27.06 36.84 35.36
C ARG A 269 -26.87 36.26 33.96
N SER A 270 -26.13 36.96 33.10
CA SER A 270 -25.59 36.35 31.88
C SER A 270 -24.36 35.53 32.28
N TYR A 271 -24.32 34.28 31.84
CA TYR A 271 -23.18 33.40 32.06
C TYR A 271 -22.44 33.21 30.74
N LYS A 272 -21.19 33.68 30.71
CA LYS A 272 -20.18 33.21 29.76
C LYS A 272 -19.85 31.78 30.13
N ILE A 273 -19.84 30.89 29.13
CA ILE A 273 -19.28 29.54 29.24
C ILE A 273 -17.85 29.70 29.80
N LYS A 274 -17.63 29.23 31.02
CA LYS A 274 -16.27 29.07 31.55
C LYS A 274 -15.74 27.77 30.98
N SER A 275 -14.80 27.86 30.04
CA SER A 275 -13.96 26.72 29.67
C SER A 275 -13.28 26.17 30.94
N GLN A 276 -13.54 24.91 31.27
CA GLN A 276 -12.83 24.25 32.35
C GLN A 276 -11.56 23.60 31.80
N ASN A 277 -10.44 24.27 32.10
CA ASN A 277 -9.10 23.75 32.38
C ASN A 277 -8.33 22.99 31.29
N SER A 278 -7.49 23.74 30.56
CA SER A 278 -6.11 23.34 30.27
C SER A 278 -5.27 23.50 31.56
N LYS A 279 -4.97 22.39 32.24
CA LYS A 279 -3.90 22.37 33.26
C LYS A 279 -2.56 22.41 32.53
N VAL A 280 -1.97 23.60 32.41
CA VAL A 280 -0.54 23.74 32.10
C VAL A 280 0.23 23.40 33.39
N ILE A 281 0.86 22.23 33.41
CA ILE A 281 1.93 21.93 34.35
C ILE A 281 3.12 22.80 33.93
N LYS A 282 3.40 23.85 34.70
CA LYS A 282 4.73 24.45 34.74
C LYS A 282 5.56 23.65 35.73
N GLU A 283 6.36 22.71 35.24
CA GLU A 283 7.51 22.22 35.96
C GLU A 283 8.76 22.50 35.12
N GLU A 284 9.64 23.30 35.71
CA GLU A 284 10.97 23.63 35.21
C GLU A 284 11.83 22.35 35.16
N VAL A 285 12.24 21.94 33.96
CA VAL A 285 13.35 21.00 33.80
C VAL A 285 14.63 21.82 33.66
N PHE A 286 15.30 22.00 34.81
CA PHE A 286 16.71 22.36 34.87
C PHE A 286 17.54 21.18 34.37
N ILE A 287 18.15 21.27 33.19
CA ILE A 287 19.31 20.45 32.85
C ILE A 287 20.44 21.36 32.37
N ASN A 288 21.51 21.33 33.17
CA ASN A 288 22.84 21.85 32.89
C ASN A 288 23.39 21.33 31.57
N SER A 289 23.94 22.23 30.75
CA SER A 289 25.16 21.96 30.01
C SER A 289 26.03 23.22 29.94
N LYS A 290 26.99 23.30 30.88
CA LYS A 290 28.27 23.96 30.62
C LYS A 290 28.97 23.16 29.50
N VAL A 291 29.48 23.82 28.47
CA VAL A 291 30.92 23.94 28.16
C VAL A 291 31.09 24.94 26.99
N LYS A 292 31.71 26.08 27.34
CA LYS A 292 32.70 26.92 26.62
C LYS A 292 32.81 26.81 25.08
N SER A 293 32.79 27.97 24.41
CA SER A 293 34.03 28.65 23.95
C SER A 293 33.80 30.01 23.29
N GLN A 294 34.45 31.03 23.89
CA GLN A 294 35.19 32.15 23.27
C GLN A 294 34.48 33.27 22.48
N ASN A 295 34.42 34.44 23.15
CA ASN A 295 34.91 35.77 22.77
C ASN A 295 34.94 36.18 21.29
N SER A 296 34.26 37.29 20.97
CA SER A 296 34.93 38.54 20.58
C SER A 296 33.96 39.73 20.56
N GLU A 297 34.43 40.84 21.13
CA GLU A 297 33.81 42.16 21.28
C GLU A 297 33.74 42.98 19.96
N VAL A 298 33.16 44.20 20.10
CA VAL A 298 33.29 45.42 19.28
C VAL A 298 32.23 45.57 18.17
N GLY A 299 31.43 46.64 18.02
CA GLY A 299 31.29 48.00 18.60
C GLY A 299 29.89 48.55 18.21
N LYS A 300 29.23 49.50 18.92
CA LYS A 300 29.44 50.97 18.94
C LYS A 300 29.80 51.52 17.54
N GLU A 301 29.16 52.51 16.93
CA GLU A 301 28.30 53.63 17.35
C GLU A 301 27.68 54.22 16.05
N GLU A 302 26.42 54.68 16.10
CA GLU A 302 25.95 56.06 15.78
C GLU A 302 25.70 56.44 14.30
N VAL A 303 24.42 56.73 13.96
CA VAL A 303 23.78 58.07 13.87
C VAL A 303 24.02 58.76 12.54
N GLY A 304 22.93 59.12 11.85
CA GLY A 304 22.96 60.24 10.92
C GLY A 304 21.90 60.29 9.82
N LYS A 305 20.72 60.82 10.17
CA LYS A 305 19.93 61.83 9.44
C LYS A 305 19.67 61.68 7.93
N GLY A 306 18.39 61.88 7.56
CA GLY A 306 18.04 62.69 6.39
C GLY A 306 16.83 62.20 5.60
N GLU A 307 15.68 62.83 5.85
CA GLU A 307 14.55 62.86 4.91
C GLU A 307 14.95 63.55 3.59
N ALA A 308 14.41 63.09 2.46
CA ALA A 308 13.60 63.89 1.50
C ALA A 308 13.68 63.43 0.02
N ILE A 309 12.51 63.01 -0.48
CA ILE A 309 11.84 63.48 -1.72
C ILE A 309 12.27 62.94 -3.12
N ASN A 310 11.24 62.40 -3.79
CA ASN A 310 10.84 62.44 -5.22
C ASN A 310 11.25 61.37 -6.28
N SER A 311 10.17 60.70 -6.72
CA SER A 311 9.62 60.67 -8.09
C SER A 311 10.06 59.61 -9.10
N LYS A 312 9.06 58.79 -9.47
CA LYS A 312 8.60 58.35 -10.82
C LYS A 312 9.66 57.90 -11.83
N VAL A 313 9.37 56.76 -12.52
CA VAL A 313 8.98 56.73 -13.94
C VAL A 313 8.77 55.30 -14.48
N LYS A 314 7.58 55.12 -15.10
CA LYS A 314 7.16 54.31 -16.27
C LYS A 314 7.42 52.80 -16.39
N SER A 315 6.34 52.12 -16.78
CA SER A 315 6.26 51.44 -18.10
C SER A 315 4.88 51.67 -18.75
N GLN A 316 4.86 51.78 -20.07
CA GLN A 316 3.73 52.13 -20.95
C GLN A 316 3.57 51.05 -22.02
N ASN A 317 2.30 50.68 -22.28
CA ASN A 317 1.61 50.45 -23.58
C ASN A 317 2.14 49.35 -24.54
N SER A 318 1.32 48.67 -25.35
CA SER A 318 0.15 49.14 -26.12
C SER A 318 -0.79 48.02 -26.61
N GLU A 319 -2.07 48.39 -26.77
CA GLU A 319 -3.17 47.72 -27.49
C GLU A 319 -3.04 47.81 -29.03
N VAL A 320 -3.85 47.03 -29.78
CA VAL A 320 -4.96 47.51 -30.67
C VAL A 320 -5.60 46.37 -31.50
N GLY A 321 -6.94 46.40 -31.62
CA GLY A 321 -7.76 45.95 -32.78
C GLY A 321 -8.94 45.01 -32.41
N LYS A 322 -10.14 45.46 -32.01
CA LYS A 322 -11.33 45.99 -32.74
C LYS A 322 -11.90 45.11 -33.88
N GLU A 323 -13.15 44.63 -33.71
CA GLU A 323 -14.32 44.97 -34.56
C GLU A 323 -15.66 44.39 -34.01
N GLU A 324 -16.73 45.18 -34.08
CA GLU A 324 -18.15 44.86 -33.81
C GLU A 324 -18.91 44.58 -35.12
N VAL A 325 -19.96 43.74 -35.08
CA VAL A 325 -21.31 43.75 -35.77
C VAL A 325 -21.88 42.32 -35.57
N GLY A 326 -23.11 41.98 -35.20
CA GLY A 326 -24.37 42.65 -34.88
C GLY A 326 -25.54 41.64 -34.96
N LYS A 327 -26.53 41.80 -34.06
CA LYS A 327 -27.98 41.47 -34.14
C LYS A 327 -28.54 40.02 -34.04
N GLY A 328 -29.61 39.91 -33.21
CA GLY A 328 -30.70 38.91 -33.24
C GLY A 328 -31.07 38.38 -31.85
N GLU A 329 -31.77 39.14 -30.98
CA GLU A 329 -33.22 39.04 -30.65
C GLU A 329 -33.70 37.61 -30.28
N ALA A 330 -34.52 37.31 -29.26
CA ALA A 330 -35.14 37.91 -28.07
C ALA A 330 -36.01 36.74 -27.49
N ILE A 331 -36.26 36.55 -26.19
CA ILE A 331 -37.48 36.90 -25.41
C ILE A 331 -37.40 35.96 -24.16
N ASN A 332 -37.25 36.38 -22.90
CA ASN A 332 -38.13 37.08 -21.94
C ASN A 332 -39.08 36.17 -21.11
N SER A 333 -38.88 36.12 -19.78
CA SER A 333 -39.87 36.36 -18.71
C SER A 333 -39.19 36.12 -17.34
N LYS A 334 -38.84 37.16 -16.56
CA LYS A 334 -39.64 37.90 -15.53
C LYS A 334 -40.18 36.96 -14.43
N VAL A 335 -39.99 37.22 -13.12
CA VAL A 335 -40.49 38.39 -12.38
C VAL A 335 -39.74 38.63 -11.04
N LYS A 336 -39.25 39.89 -10.90
CA LYS A 336 -39.21 40.87 -9.79
C LYS A 336 -38.88 40.49 -8.32
N SER A 337 -37.83 41.18 -7.85
CA SER A 337 -37.65 41.76 -6.52
C SER A 337 -38.15 43.22 -6.46
N GLN A 338 -38.59 43.69 -5.29
CA GLN A 338 -38.64 45.10 -4.85
C GLN A 338 -38.54 45.11 -3.31
N ASN A 339 -37.45 45.58 -2.74
CA ASN A 339 -37.09 46.96 -2.35
C ASN A 339 -37.56 47.35 -0.93
N SER A 340 -36.55 47.62 -0.11
CA SER A 340 -36.58 48.22 1.22
C SER A 340 -36.83 49.72 1.16
N GLU A 341 -37.77 50.22 1.97
CA GLU A 341 -37.86 51.63 2.35
C GLU A 341 -37.81 51.77 3.87
N VAL A 342 -37.02 52.76 4.29
CA VAL A 342 -36.78 53.17 5.68
C VAL A 342 -37.87 54.15 6.08
N VAL A 343 -38.56 53.89 7.20
CA VAL A 343 -39.38 54.89 7.90
C VAL A 343 -39.02 54.91 9.39
N LYS A 344 -38.57 56.07 9.87
CA LYS A 344 -38.51 56.43 11.29
C LYS A 344 -39.90 56.90 11.74
N GLY A 345 -40.38 56.42 12.89
CA GLY A 345 -41.61 56.90 13.51
C GLY A 345 -41.83 56.38 14.93
N GLU A 346 -41.54 57.26 15.89
CA GLU A 346 -42.21 57.52 17.18
C GLU A 346 -42.48 56.41 18.22
N VAL A 347 -42.12 56.78 19.45
CA VAL A 347 -42.27 56.06 20.71
C VAL A 347 -43.72 56.17 21.19
N GLY A 348 -44.45 55.05 21.19
CA GLY A 348 -45.73 54.89 21.88
C GLY A 348 -45.55 54.00 23.12
N LYS A 349 -45.86 54.54 24.31
CA LYS A 349 -46.03 53.76 25.54
C LYS A 349 -47.25 52.84 25.38
N GLY A 350 -47.03 51.53 25.28
CA GLY A 350 -48.05 50.50 25.38
C GLY A 350 -47.62 49.48 26.42
N GLU A 351 -48.48 49.25 27.43
CA GLU A 351 -48.30 48.21 28.43
C GLU A 351 -48.20 46.84 27.76
N VAL A 352 -47.01 46.24 27.80
CA VAL A 352 -46.81 44.86 27.36
C VAL A 352 -47.50 43.94 28.36
N LYS A 353 -48.47 43.16 27.89
CA LYS A 353 -49.16 42.14 28.68
C LYS A 353 -48.14 41.18 29.27
N LYS A 354 -48.28 40.87 30.56
CA LYS A 354 -47.42 39.92 31.29
C LYS A 354 -47.28 38.55 30.60
N GLU A 355 -48.23 38.17 29.75
CA GLU A 355 -48.22 36.93 28.96
C GLU A 355 -47.22 36.96 27.77
N GLU A 356 -47.06 38.09 27.07
CA GLU A 356 -46.06 38.21 25.97
C GLU A 356 -44.61 38.24 26.49
N VAL A 357 -44.41 38.64 27.75
CA VAL A 357 -43.10 38.64 28.40
C VAL A 357 -42.71 37.25 28.91
N GLU A 358 -43.66 36.36 29.23
CA GLU A 358 -43.37 34.95 29.52
C GLU A 358 -43.10 34.15 28.24
N GLU A 359 -43.69 34.53 27.10
CA GLU A 359 -43.51 33.86 25.80
C GLU A 359 -42.13 34.16 25.16
N GLN A 360 -41.53 35.33 25.43
CA GLN A 360 -40.15 35.67 24.99
C GLN A 360 -39.04 35.20 25.95
N ARG A 361 -39.37 34.58 27.09
CA ARG A 361 -38.41 34.11 28.11
C ARG A 361 -38.01 32.64 27.98
N ASP A 362 -38.67 31.86 27.13
CA ASP A 362 -38.17 30.59 26.62
C ASP A 362 -37.02 30.88 25.64
N LYS A 363 -35.82 31.20 26.18
CA LYS A 363 -34.58 31.14 25.40
C LYS A 363 -34.49 29.72 24.83
N LEU A 364 -34.71 29.59 23.52
CA LEU A 364 -34.50 28.37 22.75
C LEU A 364 -33.16 27.77 23.18
N LEU A 365 -33.16 26.48 23.49
CA LEU A 365 -31.94 25.74 23.77
C LEU A 365 -30.93 26.00 22.64
N ASN A 366 -29.83 26.67 22.95
CA ASN A 366 -28.73 26.86 22.01
C ASN A 366 -27.95 25.55 21.91
N PHE A 367 -28.45 24.63 21.09
CA PHE A 367 -27.87 23.31 20.90
C PHE A 367 -26.90 23.30 19.72
N TYR A 368 -25.73 22.70 19.92
CA TYR A 368 -24.70 22.56 18.90
C TYR A 368 -24.26 21.11 18.77
N CYS A 369 -23.91 20.72 17.56
CA CYS A 369 -23.40 19.42 17.18
C CYS A 369 -21.88 19.46 16.99
N HIS A 370 -21.23 18.33 17.25
CA HIS A 370 -19.85 18.14 16.84
C HIS A 370 -19.74 18.24 15.32
N PRO A 371 -18.65 18.79 14.77
CA PRO A 371 -18.42 18.78 13.33
C PRO A 371 -18.34 17.34 12.79
N ASP A 372 -18.58 17.17 11.48
CA ASP A 372 -18.28 15.94 10.76
C ASP A 372 -16.93 16.01 10.05
N GLY A 373 -16.40 14.85 9.65
CA GLY A 373 -15.18 14.75 8.87
C GLY A 373 -14.48 13.40 9.02
N GLY A 374 -13.39 13.27 8.26
CA GLY A 374 -12.54 12.09 8.21
C GLY A 374 -11.19 12.39 7.56
N CYS A 375 -10.20 11.54 7.82
CA CYS A 375 -8.93 11.55 7.07
C CYS A 375 -9.09 10.76 5.76
N ARG A 376 -8.52 11.29 4.67
CA ARG A 376 -8.51 10.66 3.35
C ARG A 376 -7.23 9.90 3.08
N SER A 377 -6.08 10.50 3.42
CA SER A 377 -4.77 9.88 3.24
C SER A 377 -3.76 10.37 4.25
N ILE A 378 -2.73 9.55 4.46
CA ILE A 378 -1.55 9.83 5.26
C ILE A 378 -0.34 9.27 4.50
N GLU A 379 0.68 10.08 4.31
CA GLU A 379 1.84 9.78 3.47
C GLU A 379 3.13 10.25 4.13
N VAL A 380 4.21 9.49 3.97
CA VAL A 380 5.56 9.95 4.34
C VAL A 380 6.16 10.68 3.12
N THR A 381 6.57 11.93 3.31
CA THR A 381 7.20 12.74 2.28
C THR A 381 8.62 12.28 2.01
N SER A 382 9.25 12.77 0.92
CA SER A 382 10.66 12.51 0.62
C SER A 382 11.63 13.03 1.69
N THR A 383 11.20 13.96 2.56
CA THR A 383 11.98 14.49 3.68
C THR A 383 11.81 13.68 4.97
N GLY A 384 10.97 12.64 4.97
CA GLY A 384 10.61 11.86 6.17
C GLY A 384 9.50 12.48 7.02
N ASP A 385 8.95 13.63 6.61
CA ASP A 385 7.81 14.26 7.26
C ASP A 385 6.50 13.52 6.95
N ILE A 386 5.44 13.74 7.73
CA ILE A 386 4.15 13.09 7.51
C ILE A 386 3.16 14.10 6.94
N TYR A 387 2.69 13.89 5.71
CA TYR A 387 1.58 14.59 5.10
C TYR A 387 0.25 13.87 5.42
N ILE A 388 -0.77 14.63 5.82
CA ILE A 388 -2.11 14.12 6.11
C ILE A 388 -3.13 15.05 5.47
N GLU A 389 -4.16 14.50 4.84
CA GLU A 389 -5.30 15.26 4.34
C GLU A 389 -6.63 14.60 4.65
N GLY A 390 -7.69 15.38 4.57
CA GLY A 390 -9.03 14.93 4.86
C GLY A 390 -10.11 15.95 4.54
N TRP A 391 -11.31 15.64 5.00
CA TRP A 391 -12.48 16.49 4.83
C TRP A 391 -13.15 16.76 6.19
N ALA A 392 -13.97 17.80 6.22
CA ALA A 392 -14.78 18.21 7.36
C ALA A 392 -16.12 18.78 6.89
N ALA A 393 -17.16 18.73 7.71
CA ALA A 393 -18.47 19.31 7.37
C ALA A 393 -19.18 19.86 8.62
N ASN A 394 -20.04 20.86 8.40
CA ASN A 394 -20.92 21.38 9.44
C ASN A 394 -22.19 20.53 9.50
N ILE A 395 -22.73 20.30 10.69
CA ILE A 395 -24.00 19.57 10.85
C ILE A 395 -25.17 20.54 10.88
N ASN A 396 -25.06 21.64 11.64
CA ASN A 396 -26.09 22.69 11.70
C ASN A 396 -25.66 24.00 11.00
N PRO A 397 -26.62 24.83 10.53
CA PRO A 397 -26.31 26.04 9.75
C PRO A 397 -25.48 27.11 10.47
N GLU A 398 -25.56 27.19 11.80
CA GLU A 398 -24.81 28.16 12.61
C GLU A 398 -23.39 27.69 12.96
N GLU A 399 -23.09 26.42 12.71
CA GLU A 399 -21.78 25.82 12.96
C GLU A 399 -20.85 26.06 11.78
N LYS A 400 -19.59 26.33 12.11
CA LYS A 400 -18.51 26.45 11.14
C LYS A 400 -17.29 25.73 11.69
N VAL A 401 -16.71 24.85 10.87
CA VAL A 401 -15.38 24.29 11.17
C VAL A 401 -14.36 25.42 11.23
N GLU A 402 -13.70 25.57 12.37
CA GLU A 402 -12.69 26.60 12.61
C GLU A 402 -11.27 26.05 12.52
N GLU A 403 -11.04 24.82 12.98
CA GLU A 403 -9.70 24.28 13.11
C GLU A 403 -9.70 22.78 12.85
N VAL A 404 -8.68 22.30 12.14
CA VAL A 404 -8.22 20.91 12.23
C VAL A 404 -6.91 20.90 13.00
N ALA A 405 -6.95 20.34 14.21
CA ALA A 405 -5.81 20.23 15.09
C ALA A 405 -5.13 18.88 14.91
N VAL A 406 -3.81 18.90 14.79
CA VAL A 406 -2.97 17.71 14.70
C VAL A 406 -2.06 17.68 15.92
N LEU A 407 -2.21 16.63 16.72
CA LEU A 407 -1.51 16.42 17.97
C LEU A 407 -0.56 15.24 17.83
N VAL A 408 0.67 15.38 18.33
CA VAL A 408 1.62 14.29 18.46
C VAL A 408 1.86 14.06 19.94
N ASN A 409 1.59 12.84 20.42
CA ASN A 409 1.69 12.46 21.84
C ASN A 409 0.95 13.41 22.79
N GLY A 410 -0.25 13.85 22.37
CA GLY A 410 -1.10 14.77 23.13
C GLY A 410 -0.69 16.25 23.05
N ILE A 411 0.40 16.58 22.35
CA ILE A 411 0.86 17.96 22.15
C ILE A 411 0.41 18.44 20.77
N LYS A 412 -0.32 19.56 20.71
CA LYS A 412 -0.70 20.17 19.43
C LYS A 412 0.54 20.70 18.70
N VAL A 413 0.87 20.09 17.57
CA VAL A 413 2.02 20.46 16.73
C VAL A 413 1.61 21.28 15.50
N LYS A 414 0.37 21.13 15.04
CA LYS A 414 -0.16 21.88 13.90
C LYS A 414 -1.65 22.18 14.05
N SER A 415 -2.05 23.28 13.41
CA SER A 415 -3.43 23.70 13.22
C SER A 415 -3.62 24.09 11.75
N CYS A 416 -4.65 23.55 11.11
CA CYS A 416 -4.96 23.80 9.71
C CYS A 416 -6.35 24.44 9.59
N LEU A 417 -6.48 25.42 8.71
CA LEU A 417 -7.77 26.03 8.37
C LEU A 417 -8.40 25.24 7.21
N PRO A 418 -9.58 24.61 7.42
CA PRO A 418 -10.30 23.94 6.35
C PRO A 418 -10.73 24.92 5.25
N LYS A 419 -10.61 24.52 3.98
CA LYS A 419 -11.09 25.29 2.81
C LYS A 419 -12.41 24.72 2.30
N TYR A 420 -13.45 25.53 2.26
CA TYR A 420 -14.76 25.10 1.76
C TYR A 420 -14.75 24.83 0.25
N GLU A 421 -15.29 23.69 -0.17
CA GLU A 421 -15.45 23.31 -1.57
C GLU A 421 -16.94 23.22 -1.96
N SER A 422 -17.35 24.08 -2.90
CA SER A 422 -18.77 24.24 -3.25
C SER A 422 -19.38 23.03 -3.96
N LYS A 423 -18.58 22.19 -4.62
CA LYS A 423 -19.06 21.00 -5.34
C LYS A 423 -19.45 19.86 -4.41
N THR A 424 -18.66 19.65 -3.36
CA THR A 424 -18.87 18.57 -2.39
C THR A 424 -19.64 19.03 -1.16
N GLN A 425 -19.79 20.34 -0.96
CA GLN A 425 -20.34 20.95 0.27
C GLN A 425 -19.54 20.56 1.52
N GLU A 426 -18.27 20.19 1.34
CA GLU A 426 -17.34 19.81 2.39
C GLU A 426 -16.19 20.81 2.47
N TYR A 427 -15.56 20.89 3.63
CA TYR A 427 -14.28 21.56 3.80
C TYR A 427 -13.14 20.57 3.60
N GLN A 428 -12.17 20.92 2.78
CA GLN A 428 -10.93 20.15 2.58
C GLN A 428 -9.83 20.70 3.47
N TRP A 429 -9.01 19.83 4.03
CA TRP A 429 -7.87 20.23 4.84
C TRP A 429 -6.68 19.32 4.57
N SER A 430 -5.48 19.89 4.70
CA SER A 430 -4.23 19.13 4.67
C SER A 430 -3.20 19.72 5.63
N CYS A 431 -2.25 18.90 6.02
CA CYS A 431 -1.26 19.17 7.06
C CYS A 431 0.04 18.41 6.76
N THR A 432 1.18 19.02 7.05
CA THR A 432 2.47 18.31 7.12
C THR A 432 3.06 18.44 8.52
N ILE A 433 3.43 17.31 9.11
CA ILE A 433 4.05 17.16 10.43
C ILE A 433 5.53 16.87 10.22
N ASN A 434 6.39 17.69 10.81
CA ASN A 434 7.83 17.47 10.69
C ASN A 434 8.28 16.23 11.49
N SER A 435 9.20 15.47 10.91
CA SER A 435 9.76 14.24 11.49
C SER A 435 10.39 14.41 12.88
N GLU A 436 10.89 15.60 13.22
CA GLU A 436 11.47 15.90 14.54
C GLU A 436 10.46 15.78 15.70
N TYR A 437 9.17 15.92 15.42
CA TYR A 437 8.12 15.76 16.43
C TYR A 437 7.72 14.30 16.66
N LEU A 438 8.19 13.37 15.82
CA LEU A 438 7.75 11.99 15.80
C LEU A 438 8.64 11.12 16.68
N SER A 439 8.00 10.28 17.50
CA SER A 439 8.63 9.17 18.20
C SER A 439 8.10 7.86 17.61
N PRO A 440 8.93 6.81 17.40
CA PRO A 440 8.48 5.52 16.88
C PRO A 440 7.31 4.92 17.69
N ASP A 441 7.30 5.10 19.01
CA ASP A 441 6.25 4.61 19.90
C ASP A 441 5.12 5.63 20.13
N GLY A 442 5.11 6.72 19.37
CA GLY A 442 4.16 7.81 19.51
C GLY A 442 2.87 7.64 18.72
N THR A 443 1.93 8.56 18.95
CA THR A 443 0.65 8.64 18.24
C THR A 443 0.43 10.01 17.63
N ILE A 444 -0.20 10.02 16.46
CA ILE A 444 -0.72 11.22 15.80
C ILE A 444 -2.24 11.22 15.94
N LEU A 445 -2.80 12.19 16.68
CA LEU A 445 -4.24 12.38 16.81
C LEU A 445 -4.68 13.56 15.94
N VAL A 446 -5.71 13.35 15.13
CA VAL A 446 -6.32 14.41 14.31
C VAL A 446 -7.73 14.67 14.82
N LYS A 447 -8.04 15.94 15.11
CA LYS A 447 -9.39 16.36 15.50
C LYS A 447 -9.85 17.63 14.81
N ILE A 448 -11.16 17.69 14.57
CA ILE A 448 -11.85 18.80 13.94
C ILE A 448 -12.60 19.58 15.02
N ILE A 449 -12.51 20.90 14.99
CA ILE A 449 -13.07 21.80 16.01
C ILE A 449 -13.93 22.85 15.32
N ASN A 450 -15.13 23.07 15.83
CA ASN A 450 -16.03 24.13 15.36
C ASN A 450 -15.96 25.40 16.22
N ASN A 451 -16.67 26.44 15.78
CA ASN A 451 -16.81 27.74 16.45
C ASN A 451 -17.49 27.73 17.83
N PHE A 452 -17.99 26.58 18.27
CA PHE A 452 -18.52 26.36 19.62
C PHE A 452 -17.58 25.51 20.49
N HIS A 453 -16.36 25.26 20.01
CA HIS A 453 -15.34 24.43 20.66
C HIS A 453 -15.76 22.96 20.86
N LEU A 454 -16.71 22.47 20.07
CA LEU A 454 -17.00 21.04 20.01
C LEU A 454 -15.98 20.34 19.11
N GLU A 455 -15.40 19.25 19.63
CA GLU A 455 -14.29 18.54 19.01
C GLU A 455 -14.72 17.17 18.50
N ARG A 456 -14.26 16.78 17.31
CA ARG A 456 -14.38 15.41 16.83
C ARG A 456 -13.00 14.85 16.51
N VAL A 457 -12.58 13.84 17.28
CA VAL A 457 -11.43 13.02 16.89
C VAL A 457 -11.84 12.20 15.66
N VAL A 458 -11.12 12.40 14.56
CA VAL A 458 -11.40 11.71 13.29
C VAL A 458 -10.50 10.50 13.10
N ASN A 459 -9.22 10.61 13.45
CA ASN A 459 -8.26 9.51 13.37
C ASN A 459 -7.20 9.60 14.47
N ILE A 460 -6.67 8.45 14.84
CA ILE A 460 -5.45 8.31 15.64
C ILE A 460 -4.54 7.31 14.91
N PHE A 461 -3.29 7.68 14.66
CA PHE A 461 -2.33 6.84 13.95
C PHE A 461 -1.13 6.53 14.85
N PRO A 462 -0.83 5.25 15.11
CA PRO A 462 0.46 4.84 15.65
C PRO A 462 1.58 5.17 14.65
N VAL A 463 2.64 5.87 15.09
CA VAL A 463 3.72 6.34 14.21
C VAL A 463 4.46 5.16 13.57
N ASN A 464 4.74 4.11 14.35
CA ASN A 464 5.33 2.85 13.87
C ASN A 464 4.56 2.19 12.71
N SER A 465 3.25 2.41 12.61
CA SER A 465 2.39 1.88 11.54
C SER A 465 2.44 2.74 10.28
N ILE A 466 2.79 4.02 10.41
CA ILE A 466 2.98 4.96 9.28
C ILE A 466 4.39 4.79 8.68
N VAL A 467 5.41 4.62 9.52
CA VAL A 467 6.84 4.57 9.11
C VAL A 467 7.19 3.29 8.33
N LEU A 468 6.39 2.23 8.40
CA LEU A 468 6.60 0.99 7.63
C LEU A 468 6.16 1.08 6.15
N LEU A 469 5.67 2.23 5.68
CA LEU A 469 5.15 2.40 4.32
C LEU A 469 6.23 2.92 3.34
N PRO A 470 6.40 2.29 2.17
CA PRO A 470 7.34 2.79 1.17
C PRO A 470 6.89 4.15 0.58
N PRO A 471 7.81 5.07 0.27
CA PRO A 471 7.50 6.29 -0.45
C PRO A 471 6.80 6.04 -1.81
N ASN A 472 5.88 6.93 -2.19
CA ASN A 472 5.07 6.82 -3.42
C ASN A 472 5.91 6.64 -4.70
N HIS A 473 7.08 7.28 -4.80
CA HIS A 473 7.94 7.16 -5.97
C HIS A 473 8.56 5.75 -6.12
N LEU A 474 8.83 5.04 -4.99
CA LEU A 474 9.30 3.65 -5.03
C LEU A 474 8.16 2.69 -5.39
N LEU A 475 6.94 2.92 -4.88
CA LEU A 475 5.75 2.15 -5.27
C LEU A 475 5.46 2.28 -6.77
N LEU A 476 5.53 3.51 -7.29
CA LEU A 476 5.36 3.81 -8.72
C LEU A 476 6.43 3.12 -9.56
N ARG A 477 7.70 3.16 -9.14
CA ARG A 477 8.81 2.50 -9.86
C ARG A 477 8.59 0.99 -10.00
N ILE A 478 8.23 0.32 -8.90
CA ILE A 478 8.14 -1.14 -8.85
C ILE A 478 6.85 -1.66 -9.51
N SER A 479 5.73 -0.99 -9.29
CA SER A 479 4.41 -1.53 -9.69
C SER A 479 3.68 -0.72 -10.77
N GLY A 480 4.23 0.43 -11.18
CA GLY A 480 3.51 1.40 -11.99
C GLY A 480 2.35 2.08 -11.26
N ASN A 481 2.22 1.85 -9.94
CA ASN A 481 1.12 2.35 -9.12
C ASN A 481 1.66 2.92 -7.80
N SER A 482 1.41 4.20 -7.54
CA SER A 482 1.82 4.88 -6.29
C SER A 482 0.85 4.66 -5.11
N SER A 483 -0.23 3.89 -5.29
CA SER A 483 -1.27 3.72 -4.27
C SER A 483 -0.82 2.82 -3.11
N VAL A 484 -0.63 3.44 -1.95
CA VAL A 484 -0.42 2.76 -0.66
C VAL A 484 -1.60 1.83 -0.33
N LYS A 485 -2.84 2.24 -0.61
CA LYS A 485 -4.03 1.41 -0.37
C LYS A 485 -3.95 0.10 -1.15
N ALA A 486 -3.63 0.18 -2.44
CA ALA A 486 -3.48 -1.01 -3.29
C ALA A 486 -2.30 -1.90 -2.83
N PHE A 487 -1.22 -1.28 -2.36
CA PHE A 487 -0.07 -1.99 -1.79
C PHE A 487 -0.48 -2.84 -0.59
N LEU A 488 -1.12 -2.23 0.41
CA LEU A 488 -1.55 -2.90 1.64
C LEU A 488 -2.65 -3.94 1.39
N SER A 489 -3.65 -3.61 0.56
CA SER A 489 -4.74 -4.54 0.26
C SER A 489 -4.26 -5.80 -0.47
N SER A 490 -3.12 -5.73 -1.16
CA SER A 490 -2.56 -6.87 -1.87
C SER A 490 -1.96 -7.96 -0.96
N PHE A 491 -1.75 -7.71 0.33
CA PHE A 491 -1.02 -8.63 1.21
C PHE A 491 -1.78 -9.95 1.43
N ASP A 492 -3.08 -9.88 1.70
CA ASP A 492 -3.91 -11.06 1.95
C ASP A 492 -4.10 -11.88 0.68
N ASP A 493 -4.39 -11.21 -0.45
CA ASP A 493 -4.48 -11.84 -1.76
C ASP A 493 -3.18 -12.54 -2.15
N LEU A 494 -2.03 -11.88 -1.94
CA LEU A 494 -0.71 -12.44 -2.26
C LEU A 494 -0.43 -13.70 -1.42
N LYS A 495 -0.62 -13.63 -0.10
CA LYS A 495 -0.42 -14.78 0.80
C LYS A 495 -1.31 -15.96 0.40
N TYR A 496 -2.61 -15.70 0.27
CA TYR A 496 -3.59 -16.73 -0.07
C TYR A 496 -3.24 -17.39 -1.40
N THR A 497 -2.94 -16.58 -2.40
CA THR A 497 -2.70 -17.07 -3.76
C THR A 497 -1.42 -17.90 -3.87
N VAL A 498 -0.32 -17.43 -3.29
CA VAL A 498 0.96 -18.17 -3.25
C VAL A 498 0.80 -19.49 -2.49
N LYS A 499 0.21 -19.47 -1.29
CA LYS A 499 -0.03 -20.70 -0.50
C LYS A 499 -0.92 -21.69 -1.26
N ASN A 500 -1.99 -21.21 -1.88
CA ASN A 500 -2.91 -22.04 -2.68
C ASN A 500 -2.23 -22.68 -3.89
N TYR A 501 -1.39 -21.95 -4.62
CA TYR A 501 -0.67 -22.51 -5.78
C TYR A 501 0.41 -23.51 -5.37
N LEU A 502 1.16 -23.23 -4.29
CA LEU A 502 2.10 -24.20 -3.70
C LEU A 502 1.37 -25.48 -3.28
N GLN A 503 0.24 -25.35 -2.57
CA GLN A 503 -0.57 -26.48 -2.13
C GLN A 503 -1.10 -27.30 -3.32
N LYS A 504 -1.60 -26.64 -4.37
CA LYS A 504 -2.04 -27.29 -5.61
C LYS A 504 -0.91 -28.01 -6.36
N ALA A 505 0.35 -27.66 -6.11
CA ALA A 505 1.53 -28.36 -6.62
C ALA A 505 2.09 -29.41 -5.65
N GLY A 506 1.44 -29.63 -4.51
CA GLY A 506 1.83 -30.63 -3.51
C GLY A 506 2.81 -30.13 -2.46
N PHE A 507 2.98 -28.81 -2.32
CA PHE A 507 3.88 -28.21 -1.34
C PHE A 507 3.11 -27.41 -0.29
N ASP A 508 3.43 -27.64 0.99
CA ASP A 508 3.04 -26.73 2.06
C ASP A 508 4.06 -25.59 2.17
N PHE A 509 3.60 -24.35 2.32
CA PHE A 509 4.46 -23.19 2.55
C PHE A 509 5.30 -23.33 3.83
N HIS A 510 4.74 -23.96 4.87
CA HIS A 510 5.41 -24.08 6.16
C HIS A 510 6.59 -25.07 6.17
N GLN A 511 6.82 -25.82 5.08
CA GLN A 511 7.96 -26.73 4.96
C GLN A 511 9.27 -26.01 4.56
N PHE A 512 9.20 -24.76 4.08
CA PHE A 512 10.36 -24.03 3.58
C PHE A 512 10.98 -23.18 4.70
N GLU A 513 12.26 -23.36 5.01
CA GLU A 513 12.92 -22.62 6.09
C GLU A 513 13.57 -21.33 5.59
N ASN A 514 14.35 -21.40 4.51
CA ASN A 514 15.00 -20.23 3.92
C ASN A 514 14.29 -19.84 2.62
N ILE A 515 13.59 -18.71 2.64
CA ILE A 515 12.74 -18.24 1.56
C ILE A 515 13.30 -16.93 1.00
N LEU A 516 13.65 -16.92 -0.28
CA LEU A 516 14.14 -15.73 -1.00
C LEU A 516 13.02 -15.12 -1.86
N ASP A 517 12.83 -13.81 -1.75
CA ASP A 517 12.09 -13.00 -2.72
C ASP A 517 13.08 -12.32 -3.67
N PHE A 518 13.19 -12.82 -4.89
CA PHE A 518 14.03 -12.27 -5.97
C PHE A 518 13.24 -11.19 -6.71
N GLY A 519 13.80 -9.98 -6.83
CA GLY A 519 13.06 -8.81 -7.28
C GLY A 519 12.11 -8.29 -6.20
N CYS A 520 12.59 -8.18 -4.95
CA CYS A 520 11.72 -7.91 -3.81
C CYS A 520 11.12 -6.49 -3.79
N GLY A 521 11.65 -5.57 -4.61
CA GLY A 521 11.30 -4.16 -4.61
C GLY A 521 11.33 -3.59 -3.21
N VAL A 522 10.23 -2.95 -2.82
CA VAL A 522 10.00 -2.40 -1.47
C VAL A 522 9.46 -3.44 -0.47
N GLY A 523 9.73 -4.73 -0.67
CA GLY A 523 9.47 -5.79 0.30
C GLY A 523 8.01 -6.18 0.47
N ARG A 524 7.19 -6.07 -0.58
CA ARG A 524 5.76 -6.43 -0.57
C ARG A 524 5.53 -7.86 -0.07
N TYR A 525 6.24 -8.82 -0.66
CA TYR A 525 6.18 -10.23 -0.25
C TYR A 525 6.69 -10.39 1.19
N LEU A 526 7.82 -9.76 1.52
CA LEU A 526 8.45 -9.85 2.83
C LEU A 526 7.48 -9.41 3.95
N MET A 527 6.82 -8.27 3.77
CA MET A 527 5.82 -7.75 4.71
C MET A 527 4.56 -8.61 4.75
N ALA A 528 4.04 -9.03 3.60
CA ALA A 528 2.86 -9.88 3.53
C ALA A 528 3.09 -11.22 4.27
N PHE A 529 4.26 -11.84 4.13
CA PHE A 529 4.56 -13.17 4.67
C PHE A 529 5.11 -13.18 6.10
N LYS A 530 5.60 -12.06 6.63
CA LYS A 530 6.04 -11.97 8.03
C LYS A 530 5.08 -12.61 9.05
N PRO A 531 3.76 -12.35 9.04
CA PRO A 531 2.85 -12.96 10.00
C PRO A 531 2.62 -14.47 9.82
N GLU A 532 3.05 -15.05 8.69
CA GLU A 532 2.84 -16.47 8.37
C GLU A 532 4.04 -17.34 8.74
N LEU A 533 5.15 -16.74 9.19
CA LEU A 533 6.38 -17.45 9.49
C LEU A 533 6.28 -18.25 10.78
N LEU A 534 6.71 -19.51 10.72
CA LEU A 534 7.08 -20.29 11.89
C LEU A 534 8.44 -19.82 12.45
N PRO A 535 8.77 -20.10 13.73
CA PRO A 535 10.00 -19.62 14.36
C PRO A 535 11.32 -20.00 13.65
N ASN A 536 11.33 -21.10 12.89
CA ASN A 536 12.49 -21.56 12.12
C ASN A 536 12.58 -20.95 10.71
N GLN A 537 11.54 -20.27 10.23
CA GLN A 537 11.52 -19.71 8.88
C GLN A 537 12.16 -18.31 8.83
N LYS A 538 12.96 -18.08 7.78
CA LYS A 538 13.70 -16.84 7.52
C LYS A 538 13.38 -16.31 6.13
N LEU A 539 13.15 -15.00 6.06
CA LEU A 539 12.91 -14.27 4.82
C LEU A 539 14.17 -13.55 4.36
N PHE A 540 14.42 -13.66 3.07
CA PHE A 540 15.49 -12.98 2.36
C PHE A 540 14.91 -12.22 1.17
N GLY A 541 15.50 -11.08 0.84
CA GLY A 541 15.10 -10.29 -0.32
C GLY A 541 16.32 -9.80 -1.10
N CYS A 542 16.17 -9.64 -2.40
CA CYS A 542 17.13 -8.88 -3.19
C CYS A 542 16.46 -8.17 -4.36
N ASP A 543 17.03 -7.03 -4.72
CA ASP A 543 16.58 -6.22 -5.84
C ASP A 543 17.74 -5.51 -6.52
N VAL A 544 17.57 -5.22 -7.81
CA VAL A 544 18.55 -4.47 -8.62
C VAL A 544 18.57 -2.98 -8.30
N PHE A 545 17.47 -2.44 -7.73
CA PHE A 545 17.37 -1.05 -7.34
C PHE A 545 17.88 -0.84 -5.92
N ALA A 546 19.04 -0.17 -5.81
CA ALA A 546 19.67 0.14 -4.52
C ALA A 546 18.71 0.84 -3.56
N GLU A 547 17.99 1.87 -4.01
CA GLU A 547 16.99 2.62 -3.23
C GLU A 547 15.93 1.72 -2.58
N CYS A 548 15.44 0.71 -3.32
CA CYS A 548 14.46 -0.23 -2.79
C CYS A 548 15.05 -1.13 -1.70
N THR A 549 16.27 -1.63 -1.93
CA THR A 549 16.95 -2.48 -0.95
C THR A 549 17.42 -1.72 0.29
N GLU A 550 17.83 -0.45 0.13
CA GLU A 550 18.19 0.45 1.23
C GLU A 550 16.97 0.73 2.10
N TRP A 551 15.85 1.13 1.48
CA TRP A 551 14.58 1.30 2.19
C TRP A 551 14.17 0.02 2.94
N CYS A 552 14.30 -1.15 2.32
CA CYS A 552 14.00 -2.42 2.98
C CYS A 552 14.95 -2.71 4.15
N LYS A 553 16.27 -2.47 4.01
CA LYS A 553 17.24 -2.66 5.11
C LYS A 553 16.94 -1.71 6.27
N GLU A 554 16.50 -0.49 5.99
CA GLU A 554 16.15 0.51 6.99
C GLU A 554 14.85 0.16 7.72
N ASN A 555 13.83 -0.38 7.04
CA ASN A 555 12.48 -0.50 7.58
C ASN A 555 12.03 -1.96 7.87
N ILE A 556 12.62 -2.96 7.21
CA ILE A 556 12.25 -4.39 7.32
C ILE A 556 13.32 -5.17 8.11
N LYS A 557 13.34 -5.01 9.44
CA LYS A 557 14.38 -5.61 10.31
C LYS A 557 14.29 -7.13 10.49
N PHE A 558 13.16 -7.73 10.12
CA PHE A 558 12.93 -9.17 10.29
C PHE A 558 13.38 -10.02 9.09
N ALA A 559 13.76 -9.38 7.98
CA ALA A 559 14.23 -10.04 6.77
C ALA A 559 15.67 -9.59 6.46
N THR A 560 16.42 -10.45 5.77
CA THR A 560 17.76 -10.08 5.28
C THR A 560 17.65 -9.62 3.83
N VAL A 561 17.83 -8.32 3.57
CA VAL A 561 17.73 -7.76 2.22
C VAL A 561 19.10 -7.32 1.71
N LYS A 562 19.44 -7.70 0.47
CA LYS A 562 20.71 -7.35 -0.20
C LYS A 562 20.46 -6.74 -1.57
N HIS A 563 21.36 -5.86 -2.00
CA HIS A 563 21.35 -5.30 -3.36
C HIS A 563 22.07 -6.28 -4.31
N ASN A 564 21.54 -6.47 -5.53
CA ASN A 564 22.19 -7.25 -6.58
C ASN A 564 22.41 -6.40 -7.85
N ASN A 565 23.33 -6.83 -8.71
CA ASN A 565 23.50 -6.22 -10.03
C ASN A 565 22.44 -6.74 -11.02
N ILE A 566 22.27 -6.06 -12.17
CA ILE A 566 21.38 -6.53 -13.23
C ILE A 566 21.85 -7.84 -13.87
N GLN A 567 23.16 -8.07 -13.87
CA GLN A 567 23.78 -9.35 -14.19
C GLN A 567 24.04 -10.15 -12.89
N PRO A 568 23.91 -11.49 -12.92
CA PRO A 568 24.31 -12.33 -11.79
C PRO A 568 25.81 -12.20 -11.48
N PRO A 569 26.27 -12.64 -10.29
CA PRO A 569 25.56 -13.48 -9.33
C PRO A 569 24.73 -12.74 -8.28
N LEU A 570 23.74 -13.44 -7.72
CA LEU A 570 23.06 -13.10 -6.49
C LEU A 570 24.06 -13.08 -5.32
N PRO A 571 23.93 -12.13 -4.37
CA PRO A 571 24.81 -11.98 -3.21
C PRO A 571 24.50 -13.01 -2.10
N PHE A 572 24.27 -14.26 -2.48
CA PHE A 572 23.87 -15.37 -1.62
C PHE A 572 24.69 -16.63 -1.93
N GLU A 573 24.81 -17.49 -0.92
CA GLU A 573 25.62 -18.70 -0.99
C GLU A 573 24.95 -19.78 -1.87
N ASN A 574 25.76 -20.72 -2.33
CA ASN A 574 25.27 -21.88 -3.05
C ASN A 574 24.36 -22.73 -2.15
N ASN A 575 23.28 -23.28 -2.70
CA ASN A 575 22.35 -24.18 -1.98
C ASN A 575 21.75 -23.60 -0.68
N GLN A 576 21.56 -22.28 -0.60
CA GLN A 576 21.05 -21.60 0.58
C GLN A 576 19.52 -21.69 0.75
N PHE A 577 18.75 -21.68 -0.35
CA PHE A 577 17.30 -21.47 -0.29
C PHE A 577 16.49 -22.73 -0.59
N ASP A 578 15.37 -22.85 0.10
CA ASP A 578 14.40 -23.93 -0.09
C ASP A 578 13.28 -23.51 -1.04
N LEU A 579 12.97 -22.21 -1.03
CA LEU A 579 12.01 -21.56 -1.92
C LEU A 579 12.60 -20.24 -2.42
N VAL A 580 12.62 -20.06 -3.73
CA VAL A 580 12.83 -18.77 -4.39
C VAL A 580 11.52 -18.34 -5.04
N ASN A 581 10.99 -17.20 -4.59
CA ASN A 581 9.89 -16.49 -5.21
C ASN A 581 10.45 -15.49 -6.24
N ALA A 582 9.98 -15.56 -7.49
CA ALA A 582 10.37 -14.69 -8.59
C ALA A 582 9.13 -14.24 -9.38
N VAL A 583 8.21 -13.59 -8.69
CA VAL A 583 6.94 -13.10 -9.28
C VAL A 583 7.21 -11.79 -10.02
N SER A 584 6.84 -11.75 -11.29
CA SER A 584 7.04 -10.61 -12.19
C SER A 584 8.50 -10.15 -12.29
N VAL A 585 9.44 -11.09 -12.42
CA VAL A 585 10.87 -10.77 -12.63
C VAL A 585 11.28 -11.08 -14.07
N PHE A 586 11.18 -12.34 -14.48
CA PHE A 586 11.55 -12.80 -15.83
C PHE A 586 10.69 -12.18 -16.94
N THR A 587 9.55 -11.56 -16.59
CA THR A 587 8.75 -10.78 -17.52
C THR A 587 9.39 -9.46 -17.95
N HIS A 588 10.46 -9.04 -17.29
CA HIS A 588 11.14 -7.75 -17.53
C HIS A 588 12.62 -7.94 -17.89
N LEU A 589 12.98 -9.11 -18.45
CA LEU A 589 14.36 -9.46 -18.77
C LEU A 589 14.51 -9.90 -20.23
N ARG A 590 15.56 -9.42 -20.90
CA ARG A 590 16.07 -9.94 -22.19
C ARG A 590 16.49 -11.41 -22.09
N LEU A 591 16.50 -12.09 -23.23
CA LEU A 591 16.65 -13.55 -23.32
C LEU A 591 17.91 -14.10 -22.62
N ASP A 592 19.06 -13.50 -22.90
CA ASP A 592 20.36 -13.84 -22.28
C ASP A 592 20.34 -13.68 -20.76
N LEU A 593 19.75 -12.60 -20.25
CA LEU A 593 19.60 -12.43 -18.80
C LEU A 593 18.70 -13.51 -18.20
N GLN A 594 17.68 -13.99 -18.92
CA GLN A 594 16.83 -15.08 -18.41
C GLN A 594 17.62 -16.37 -18.22
N HIS A 595 18.50 -16.72 -19.18
CA HIS A 595 19.37 -17.89 -19.06
C HIS A 595 20.35 -17.75 -17.88
N LEU A 596 21.00 -16.59 -17.78
CA LEU A 596 21.96 -16.31 -16.72
C LEU A 596 21.31 -16.34 -15.32
N TRP A 597 20.13 -15.73 -15.18
CA TRP A 597 19.38 -15.75 -13.92
C TRP A 597 18.79 -17.13 -13.62
N ALA A 598 18.30 -17.89 -14.61
CA ALA A 598 17.84 -19.26 -14.39
C ALA A 598 18.95 -20.13 -13.78
N TRP A 599 20.18 -19.97 -14.27
CA TRP A 599 21.34 -20.66 -13.73
C TRP A 599 21.73 -20.20 -12.32
N ASP A 600 21.75 -18.89 -12.07
CA ASP A 600 22.12 -18.38 -10.75
C ASP A 600 21.06 -18.69 -9.68
N ILE A 601 19.77 -18.70 -10.05
CA ILE A 601 18.69 -19.22 -9.21
C ILE A 601 18.89 -20.72 -8.93
N TYR A 602 19.29 -21.50 -9.93
CA TYR A 602 19.63 -22.91 -9.75
C TYR A 602 20.80 -23.07 -8.76
N ARG A 603 21.81 -22.20 -8.80
CA ARG A 603 22.96 -22.20 -7.89
C ARG A 603 22.55 -21.97 -6.43
N VAL A 604 21.71 -20.96 -6.16
CA VAL A 604 21.33 -20.59 -4.78
C VAL A 604 20.26 -21.52 -4.18
N LEU A 605 19.47 -22.22 -5.00
CA LEU A 605 18.53 -23.24 -4.51
C LEU A 605 19.27 -24.48 -4.02
N ARG A 606 18.85 -25.02 -2.88
CA ARG A 606 19.33 -26.34 -2.41
C ARG A 606 18.80 -27.46 -3.31
N PRO A 607 19.43 -28.65 -3.36
CA PRO A 607 18.84 -29.82 -4.00
C PRO A 607 17.42 -30.09 -3.48
N GLY A 608 16.46 -30.26 -4.38
CA GLY A 608 15.03 -30.36 -4.04
C GLY A 608 14.30 -29.04 -3.79
N GLY A 609 15.01 -27.91 -3.75
CA GLY A 609 14.44 -26.57 -3.57
C GLY A 609 13.55 -26.14 -4.73
N ILE A 610 12.63 -25.20 -4.45
CA ILE A 610 11.53 -24.81 -5.34
C ILE A 610 11.74 -23.40 -5.88
N LEU A 611 11.59 -23.24 -7.19
CA LEU A 611 11.42 -21.95 -7.83
C LEU A 611 9.93 -21.73 -8.13
N PHE A 612 9.36 -20.70 -7.52
CA PHE A 612 8.00 -20.23 -7.75
C PHE A 612 8.07 -18.93 -8.54
N MET A 613 7.66 -18.95 -9.81
CA MET A 613 7.88 -17.83 -10.72
C MET A 613 6.69 -17.58 -11.65
N THR A 614 6.63 -16.40 -12.25
CA THR A 614 5.63 -16.06 -13.27
C THR A 614 6.29 -15.59 -14.58
N LEU A 615 5.62 -15.86 -15.70
CA LEU A 615 6.02 -15.46 -17.06
C LEU A 615 4.80 -14.93 -17.82
N HIS A 616 5.00 -14.08 -18.85
CA HIS A 616 3.92 -13.78 -19.79
C HIS A 616 3.79 -14.96 -20.76
N GLY A 617 2.71 -15.72 -20.65
CA GLY A 617 2.41 -16.84 -21.54
C GLY A 617 1.92 -16.38 -22.93
N PRO A 618 1.59 -17.34 -23.82
CA PRO A 618 1.19 -17.05 -25.19
C PRO A 618 0.03 -16.05 -25.36
N GLN A 619 -0.84 -15.93 -24.35
CA GLN A 619 -1.96 -15.00 -24.34
C GLN A 619 -1.56 -13.52 -24.41
N PHE A 620 -0.31 -13.19 -24.08
CA PHE A 620 0.19 -11.82 -24.14
C PHE A 620 0.73 -11.45 -25.53
N PHE A 621 0.96 -12.41 -26.44
CA PHE A 621 1.45 -12.10 -27.81
C PHE A 621 0.57 -11.08 -28.55
N PRO A 622 -0.78 -11.19 -28.58
CA PRO A 622 -1.61 -10.21 -29.27
C PRO A 622 -1.46 -8.80 -28.70
N ILE A 623 -1.46 -8.66 -27.37
CA ILE A 623 -1.34 -7.37 -26.67
C ILE A 623 0.00 -6.71 -27.01
N ILE A 624 1.08 -7.49 -26.90
CA ILE A 624 2.45 -7.06 -27.15
C ILE A 624 2.66 -6.75 -28.65
N TYR A 625 2.08 -7.55 -29.54
CA TYR A 625 2.09 -7.29 -30.98
C TYR A 625 1.33 -6.00 -31.36
N ASP A 626 0.20 -5.71 -30.72
CA ASP A 626 -0.54 -4.47 -30.95
C ASP A 626 0.24 -3.23 -30.48
N ILE A 627 0.94 -3.33 -29.35
CA ILE A 627 1.83 -2.24 -28.87
C ILE A 627 2.95 -1.99 -29.88
N PHE A 628 3.57 -3.05 -30.40
CA PHE A 628 4.55 -2.94 -31.49
C PHE A 628 3.96 -2.29 -32.75
N ARG A 629 2.76 -2.71 -33.19
CA ARG A 629 2.12 -2.21 -34.41
C ARG A 629 1.71 -0.74 -34.32
N THR A 630 1.40 -0.25 -33.13
CA THR A 630 0.95 1.13 -32.90
C THR A 630 2.09 2.15 -32.82
N GLY A 631 3.36 1.72 -32.89
CA GLY A 631 4.53 2.61 -32.91
C GLY A 631 4.95 3.12 -31.53
N ASN A 632 4.40 2.56 -30.45
CA ASN A 632 4.72 2.91 -29.06
C ASN A 632 5.80 1.99 -28.46
N THR A 633 6.74 1.54 -29.28
CA THR A 633 7.86 0.68 -28.86
C THR A 633 9.17 1.27 -29.35
N HIS A 634 10.13 1.41 -28.44
CA HIS A 634 11.48 1.80 -28.78
C HIS A 634 12.23 0.64 -29.46
N GLN A 635 12.07 -0.58 -28.93
CA GLN A 635 12.73 -1.78 -29.46
C GLN A 635 11.86 -3.02 -29.30
N ALA A 636 11.94 -3.94 -30.28
CA ALA A 636 11.22 -5.20 -30.29
C ALA A 636 12.07 -6.31 -30.92
N GLU A 637 12.15 -7.47 -30.27
CA GLU A 637 13.01 -8.58 -30.69
C GLU A 637 12.27 -9.90 -30.53
N MET A 638 12.30 -10.73 -31.57
CA MET A 638 11.67 -12.04 -31.54
C MET A 638 12.70 -13.11 -31.87
N TYR A 639 12.77 -14.13 -31.03
CA TYR A 639 13.73 -15.22 -31.11
C TYR A 639 12.97 -16.55 -31.25
N SER A 640 13.44 -17.40 -32.14
CA SER A 640 13.11 -18.83 -32.13
C SER A 640 14.08 -19.54 -31.20
N ILE A 641 13.58 -20.39 -30.30
CA ILE A 641 14.39 -21.11 -29.31
C ILE A 641 13.99 -22.58 -29.34
N GLY A 642 14.95 -23.46 -29.65
CA GLY A 642 14.64 -24.86 -29.91
C GLY A 642 13.78 -25.05 -31.17
N GLU A 643 13.09 -26.17 -31.27
CA GLU A 643 12.27 -26.52 -32.46
C GLU A 643 10.95 -25.73 -32.53
N GLU A 644 10.33 -25.43 -31.38
CA GLU A 644 8.96 -24.91 -31.29
C GLU A 644 8.83 -23.68 -30.34
N GLY A 645 9.95 -23.17 -29.81
CA GLY A 645 9.95 -22.07 -28.85
C GLY A 645 9.99 -20.70 -29.52
N LEU A 646 9.18 -19.76 -29.03
CA LEU A 646 9.24 -18.35 -29.39
C LEU A 646 9.37 -17.50 -28.14
N PHE A 647 10.27 -16.54 -28.20
CA PHE A 647 10.49 -15.53 -27.18
C PHE A 647 10.39 -14.15 -27.82
N LEU A 648 9.56 -13.28 -27.26
CA LEU A 648 9.37 -11.91 -27.73
C LEU A 648 9.74 -10.94 -26.61
N TYR A 649 10.63 -10.01 -26.91
CA TYR A 649 11.07 -8.94 -26.03
C TYR A 649 10.63 -7.60 -26.58
N LEU A 650 10.13 -6.71 -25.72
CA LEU A 650 9.80 -5.33 -26.02
C LEU A 650 10.43 -4.39 -24.99
N ASP A 651 10.88 -3.23 -25.47
CA ASP A 651 11.23 -2.07 -24.67
C ASP A 651 10.34 -0.89 -25.12
N HIS A 652 9.57 -0.35 -24.18
CA HIS A 652 8.60 0.71 -24.44
C HIS A 652 9.22 2.11 -24.44
N GLN A 653 10.31 2.35 -23.71
CA GLN A 653 10.80 3.71 -23.43
C GLN A 653 12.25 3.95 -23.84
N GLY A 654 13.01 2.91 -24.19
CA GLY A 654 14.39 3.05 -24.66
C GLY A 654 15.36 3.55 -23.59
N GLU A 655 14.99 3.38 -22.32
CA GLU A 655 15.86 3.71 -21.20
C GLU A 655 17.06 2.75 -21.22
N THR A 656 18.27 3.31 -21.10
CA THR A 656 19.52 2.53 -21.12
C THR A 656 19.58 1.45 -20.03
N ASP A 657 18.76 1.57 -18.98
CA ASP A 657 18.67 0.67 -17.81
C ASP A 657 17.27 0.04 -17.62
N GLY A 658 16.48 -0.12 -18.69
CA GLY A 658 15.09 -0.63 -18.59
C GLY A 658 14.93 -2.08 -18.10
N GLN A 659 16.01 -2.87 -18.06
CA GLN A 659 15.96 -4.26 -17.60
C GLN A 659 15.57 -4.35 -16.12
N GLY A 660 14.68 -5.28 -15.79
CA GLY A 660 14.14 -5.40 -14.43
C GLY A 660 13.07 -4.35 -14.08
N GLN A 661 12.59 -3.57 -15.07
CA GLN A 661 11.51 -2.59 -14.89
C GLN A 661 10.28 -2.90 -15.74
N HIS A 662 9.14 -2.32 -15.34
CA HIS A 662 7.87 -2.40 -16.05
C HIS A 662 7.89 -1.72 -17.44
N THR A 663 8.96 -1.01 -17.80
CA THR A 663 9.19 -0.42 -19.12
C THR A 663 9.62 -1.46 -20.17
N VAL A 664 9.99 -2.66 -19.72
CA VAL A 664 10.34 -3.81 -20.56
C VAL A 664 9.29 -4.91 -20.42
N ALA A 665 9.03 -5.67 -21.48
CA ALA A 665 8.17 -6.84 -21.44
C ALA A 665 8.75 -8.01 -22.24
N ALA A 666 8.67 -9.22 -21.67
CA ALA A 666 9.07 -10.47 -22.32
C ALA A 666 7.89 -11.46 -22.33
N VAL A 667 7.66 -12.13 -23.46
CA VAL A 667 6.61 -13.15 -23.68
C VAL A 667 7.22 -14.47 -24.14
N HIS A 668 6.71 -15.56 -23.60
CA HIS A 668 7.26 -16.91 -23.76
C HIS A 668 6.20 -17.87 -24.30
N THR A 669 6.57 -18.67 -25.30
CA THR A 669 5.85 -19.92 -25.55
C THR A 669 6.32 -21.03 -24.61
N PRO A 670 5.53 -22.11 -24.46
CA PRO A 670 5.94 -23.24 -23.63
C PRO A 670 7.28 -23.85 -24.05
N GLY A 671 7.59 -23.87 -25.35
CA GLY A 671 8.88 -24.34 -25.87
C GLY A 671 10.05 -23.45 -25.41
N ALA A 672 9.90 -22.12 -25.50
CA ALA A 672 10.93 -21.19 -25.03
C ALA A 672 11.20 -21.33 -23.52
N TYR A 673 10.13 -21.45 -22.72
CA TYR A 673 10.25 -21.72 -21.29
C TYR A 673 10.99 -23.04 -21.00
N GLN A 674 10.61 -24.14 -21.68
CA GLN A 674 11.24 -25.45 -21.48
C GLN A 674 12.74 -25.41 -21.78
N GLU A 675 13.14 -24.63 -22.77
CA GLU A 675 14.53 -24.46 -23.15
C GLU A 675 15.32 -23.61 -22.14
N ILE A 676 14.78 -22.45 -21.72
CA ILE A 676 15.43 -21.54 -20.78
C ILE A 676 15.62 -22.19 -19.40
N PHE A 677 14.62 -22.93 -18.92
CA PHE A 677 14.60 -23.52 -17.58
C PHE A 677 14.85 -25.04 -17.59
N SER A 678 15.47 -25.57 -18.65
CA SER A 678 15.68 -27.01 -18.86
C SER A 678 16.47 -27.72 -17.73
N MET A 679 17.27 -26.99 -16.95
CA MET A 679 17.97 -27.56 -15.78
C MET A 679 17.06 -27.89 -14.61
N PHE A 680 15.83 -27.34 -14.57
CA PHE A 680 14.88 -27.61 -13.52
C PHE A 680 13.92 -28.73 -13.90
N LYS A 681 13.51 -29.50 -12.90
CA LYS A 681 12.36 -30.38 -13.03
C LYS A 681 11.08 -29.53 -13.01
N HIS A 682 10.31 -29.59 -14.11
CA HIS A 682 8.96 -29.00 -14.15
C HIS A 682 8.04 -29.73 -13.17
N ILE A 683 7.47 -29.03 -12.18
CA ILE A 683 6.46 -29.61 -11.29
C ILE A 683 5.05 -29.29 -11.77
N LYS A 684 4.75 -28.00 -11.97
CA LYS A 684 3.41 -27.60 -12.40
C LYS A 684 3.42 -26.24 -13.09
N ARG A 685 2.52 -26.09 -14.09
CA ARG A 685 2.21 -24.82 -14.74
C ARG A 685 0.73 -24.51 -14.52
N PHE A 686 0.41 -23.26 -14.25
CA PHE A 686 -0.94 -22.73 -14.18
C PHE A 686 -1.05 -21.59 -15.20
N PRO A 687 -1.56 -21.88 -16.41
CA PRO A 687 -1.78 -20.86 -17.43
C PRO A 687 -2.82 -19.83 -16.94
N GLN A 688 -2.62 -18.56 -17.27
CA GLN A 688 -3.53 -17.46 -16.89
C GLN A 688 -3.89 -17.48 -15.40
N SER A 689 -2.87 -17.50 -14.54
CA SER A 689 -3.07 -17.54 -13.10
C SER A 689 -3.75 -16.26 -12.59
N THR A 690 -4.32 -16.30 -11.39
CA THR A 690 -4.85 -15.07 -10.75
C THR A 690 -3.74 -14.14 -10.23
N MET A 691 -2.47 -14.50 -10.44
CA MET A 691 -1.32 -13.69 -10.05
C MET A 691 -0.88 -12.79 -11.19
N ALA A 692 -0.28 -11.65 -10.81
CA ALA A 692 0.44 -10.75 -11.72
C ALA A 692 -0.34 -10.47 -13.02
N ASN A 693 -1.62 -10.12 -12.88
CA ASN A 693 -2.52 -9.74 -13.99
C ASN A 693 -2.68 -10.82 -15.08
N GLY A 694 -2.84 -12.10 -14.70
CA GLY A 694 -3.10 -13.16 -15.67
C GLY A 694 -1.83 -13.79 -16.26
N GLN A 695 -0.67 -13.56 -15.65
CA GLN A 695 0.57 -14.24 -16.01
C GLN A 695 0.47 -15.76 -15.79
N ASP A 696 1.25 -16.51 -16.56
CA ASP A 696 1.41 -17.94 -16.33
C ASP A 696 2.31 -18.16 -15.12
N LEU A 697 1.88 -19.04 -14.22
CA LEU A 697 2.64 -19.39 -13.01
C LEU A 697 3.30 -20.75 -13.17
N TYR A 698 4.58 -20.83 -12.83
CA TYR A 698 5.40 -22.03 -12.91
C TYR A 698 5.98 -22.37 -11.54
N ILE A 699 5.91 -23.65 -11.19
CA ILE A 699 6.57 -24.22 -10.02
C ILE A 699 7.57 -25.25 -10.52
N LEU A 700 8.85 -24.98 -10.28
CA LEU A 700 9.98 -25.77 -10.72
C LEU A 700 10.77 -26.28 -9.52
N GLN A 701 11.49 -27.38 -9.69
CA GLN A 701 12.29 -27.98 -8.63
C GLN A 701 13.72 -28.25 -9.11
N LYS A 702 14.70 -27.89 -8.28
CA LYS A 702 16.08 -28.36 -8.46
C LYS A 702 16.15 -29.87 -8.17
N PRO A 703 16.72 -30.72 -9.05
CA PRO A 703 16.80 -32.17 -8.82
C PRO A 703 17.47 -32.56 -7.48
N ILE A 704 17.05 -33.70 -6.90
CA ILE A 704 17.48 -34.18 -5.56
C ILE A 704 18.82 -34.96 -5.63
N SER A 705 19.11 -35.63 -6.74
CA SER A 705 20.30 -36.48 -6.92
C SER A 705 21.23 -35.93 -8.00
N GLY A 706 22.43 -35.48 -7.59
CA GLY A 706 23.60 -35.20 -8.44
C GLY A 706 23.62 -33.79 -9.06
N GLY A 707 24.71 -33.05 -8.83
CA GLY A 707 24.97 -31.75 -9.46
C GLY A 707 25.62 -30.72 -8.55
N LEU A 708 26.73 -31.08 -7.89
CA LEU A 708 27.74 -30.09 -7.51
C LEU A 708 28.27 -29.53 -8.82
N VAL A 709 27.82 -28.34 -9.21
CA VAL A 709 28.49 -27.52 -10.22
C VAL A 709 29.81 -27.10 -9.59
N VAL A 710 30.92 -27.72 -10.00
CA VAL A 710 32.26 -27.51 -9.44
C VAL A 710 32.94 -26.36 -10.20
N GLN A 711 33.57 -25.47 -9.43
CA GLN A 711 34.40 -24.35 -9.91
C GLN A 711 35.43 -24.79 -10.99
N PRO A 712 35.76 -23.92 -11.97
CA PRO A 712 36.89 -24.13 -12.85
C PRO A 712 38.20 -24.23 -12.06
N LEU A 713 38.98 -25.29 -12.27
CA LEU A 713 40.36 -25.36 -11.78
C LEU A 713 41.26 -24.49 -12.67
N SER A 714 41.91 -23.49 -12.06
CA SER A 714 42.88 -22.58 -12.66
C SER A 714 43.95 -23.26 -13.54
N ARG A 715 44.37 -22.58 -14.63
CA ARG A 715 45.49 -22.94 -15.52
C ARG A 715 46.75 -23.35 -14.74
N LYS A 716 47.33 -24.51 -15.05
CA LYS A 716 48.72 -24.83 -14.69
C LYS A 716 49.67 -24.04 -15.59
N LYS A 717 50.45 -23.12 -15.01
CA LYS A 717 51.75 -22.70 -15.59
C LYS A 717 52.76 -23.82 -15.32
N GLU A 718 53.40 -24.32 -16.37
CA GLU A 718 54.67 -25.05 -16.25
C GLU A 718 55.79 -24.05 -15.94
N GLU A 719 56.35 -24.09 -14.74
CA GLU A 719 57.67 -23.49 -14.49
C GLU A 719 58.52 -24.37 -13.54
N GLY A 720 59.68 -24.80 -14.06
CA GLY A 720 60.98 -24.52 -13.46
C GLY A 720 61.35 -25.12 -12.09
N ARG A 721 62.29 -26.08 -12.12
CA ARG A 721 63.11 -26.51 -10.98
C ARG A 721 63.73 -25.32 -10.22
N GLY A 722 63.55 -25.26 -8.89
CA GLY A 722 64.31 -24.40 -7.99
C GLY A 722 64.17 -24.82 -6.52
N LYS A 723 65.30 -25.06 -5.84
CA LYS A 723 65.45 -25.65 -4.50
C LYS A 723 65.16 -24.69 -3.34
N LYS A 724 64.63 -25.23 -2.21
CA LYS A 724 65.15 -25.24 -0.81
C LYS A 724 63.98 -25.40 0.18
N GLU A 725 63.95 -26.47 0.99
CA GLU A 725 64.41 -26.53 2.41
C GLU A 725 63.70 -25.46 3.28
N GLU A 726 63.02 -25.71 4.39
CA GLU A 726 63.15 -26.72 5.46
C GLU A 726 61.91 -26.56 6.40
N GLY A 727 61.38 -27.61 7.04
CA GLY A 727 60.26 -27.40 7.99
C GLY A 727 59.45 -28.60 8.47
N ARG A 728 60.11 -29.49 9.20
CA ARG A 728 59.65 -30.75 9.84
C ARG A 728 58.47 -30.61 10.83
N ARG A 729 57.48 -31.54 10.77
CA ARG A 729 56.86 -32.36 11.87
C ARG A 729 55.38 -32.71 11.56
N LYS A 730 55.06 -33.95 11.17
CA LYS A 730 54.66 -35.14 11.99
C LYS A 730 53.20 -35.13 12.51
N LYS A 731 52.37 -36.03 11.95
CA LYS A 731 51.58 -37.13 12.58
C LYS A 731 50.66 -37.74 11.50
N GLU A 732 50.96 -38.91 10.93
CA GLU A 732 50.59 -40.28 11.38
C GLU A 732 49.08 -40.47 11.59
N GLU A 733 48.43 -41.13 10.62
CA GLU A 733 47.81 -42.48 10.68
C GLU A 733 46.35 -42.41 11.20
N VAL A 734 45.35 -43.01 10.53
CA VAL A 734 45.06 -44.45 10.50
C VAL A 734 44.18 -44.82 9.28
N PHE A 735 44.46 -46.01 8.73
CA PHE A 735 43.81 -46.74 7.64
C PHE A 735 42.68 -47.69 8.15
N HIS A 736 41.94 -48.30 7.22
CA HIS A 736 40.96 -49.44 7.31
C HIS A 736 39.48 -49.03 7.43
N LYS A 737 38.48 -49.60 6.72
CA LYS A 737 38.24 -50.86 5.96
C LYS A 737 37.02 -50.58 5.04
N SER A 738 37.01 -50.84 3.72
CA SER A 738 36.60 -52.06 2.98
C SER A 738 35.29 -52.76 3.43
N GLU A 739 34.28 -52.78 2.55
CA GLU A 739 33.31 -53.87 2.24
C GLU A 739 32.34 -53.30 1.17
N VAL A 740 32.43 -53.63 -0.13
CA VAL A 740 31.97 -54.84 -0.86
C VAL A 740 30.50 -55.18 -0.62
N ILE A 741 29.62 -54.79 -1.56
CA ILE A 741 28.51 -55.62 -2.04
C ILE A 741 28.44 -55.47 -3.58
N LYS A 742 28.44 -56.62 -4.25
CA LYS A 742 28.27 -56.85 -5.70
C LYS A 742 26.79 -57.13 -6.01
N GLU A 743 26.51 -57.21 -7.32
CA GLU A 743 25.32 -57.75 -8.00
C GLU A 743 24.19 -56.72 -8.17
N GLU A 744 23.60 -56.52 -9.35
CA GLU A 744 23.36 -57.46 -10.45
C GLU A 744 23.17 -56.70 -11.79
N VAL A 745 23.71 -57.27 -12.87
CA VAL A 745 23.48 -56.86 -14.26
C VAL A 745 22.37 -57.73 -14.83
N GLY A 746 21.34 -57.11 -15.41
CA GLY A 746 20.33 -57.76 -16.23
C GLY A 746 20.42 -57.24 -17.67
N ASN A 747 20.90 -58.10 -18.57
CA ASN A 747 20.92 -57.90 -20.02
C ASN A 747 19.52 -57.96 -20.64
N ALA A 748 19.30 -57.17 -21.70
CA ALA A 748 18.48 -57.54 -22.84
C ALA A 748 18.94 -56.75 -24.10
N GLU A 749 19.71 -57.43 -24.95
CA GLU A 749 19.73 -57.31 -26.42
C GLU A 749 18.29 -57.64 -26.93
N GLU A 750 17.76 -57.30 -28.11
CA GLU A 750 18.23 -56.92 -29.43
C GLU A 750 16.94 -56.55 -30.22
N GLU A 751 16.96 -55.64 -31.19
CA GLU A 751 16.45 -55.91 -32.56
C GLU A 751 16.48 -54.68 -33.48
N ILE A 752 17.06 -54.94 -34.65
CA ILE A 752 17.25 -54.05 -35.79
C ILE A 752 16.06 -54.20 -36.73
N ILE A 753 15.43 -53.08 -37.11
CA ILE A 753 14.69 -53.00 -38.38
C ILE A 753 15.09 -51.72 -39.11
N GLY A 754 15.88 -51.89 -40.17
CA GLY A 754 16.15 -50.84 -41.14
C GLY A 754 14.97 -50.66 -42.10
N LYS A 755 14.61 -49.40 -42.37
CA LYS A 755 13.90 -48.98 -43.58
C LYS A 755 14.48 -47.64 -44.06
N LYS A 756 15.07 -47.68 -45.26
CA LYS A 756 15.34 -46.54 -46.15
C LYS A 756 14.01 -45.92 -46.60
N ILE A 757 13.84 -44.60 -46.44
CA ILE A 757 12.94 -43.71 -47.21
C ILE A 757 13.64 -42.33 -47.18
N GLU A 758 14.36 -41.97 -48.26
CA GLU A 758 14.06 -40.87 -49.20
C GLU A 758 14.20 -39.46 -48.59
N GLU A 759 15.26 -38.76 -49.02
CA GLU A 759 15.47 -37.33 -48.79
C GLU A 759 14.42 -36.54 -49.59
N GLU A 760 13.39 -36.03 -48.90
CA GLU A 760 12.51 -34.99 -49.43
C GLU A 760 13.01 -33.60 -48.99
N GLU A 761 13.28 -32.78 -49.99
CA GLU A 761 13.68 -31.38 -49.93
C GLU A 761 12.49 -30.52 -49.41
N ILE A 762 12.49 -30.16 -48.13
CA ILE A 762 11.47 -29.25 -47.57
C ILE A 762 11.94 -27.80 -47.71
N ILE A 763 11.39 -27.14 -48.73
CA ILE A 763 11.49 -25.71 -48.98
C ILE A 763 10.67 -24.94 -47.91
N GLY A 764 11.36 -24.33 -46.94
CA GLY A 764 10.79 -23.35 -46.01
C GLY A 764 10.79 -21.95 -46.62
N LYS A 765 9.65 -21.52 -47.17
CA LYS A 765 9.43 -20.18 -47.74
C LYS A 765 9.46 -19.09 -46.65
N LYS A 766 10.28 -18.06 -46.88
CA LYS A 766 10.17 -16.74 -46.24
C LYS A 766 8.85 -16.09 -46.67
N ILE A 767 7.94 -15.80 -45.73
CA ILE A 767 6.78 -14.94 -45.99
C ILE A 767 7.22 -13.51 -45.64
N GLU A 768 7.60 -12.74 -46.67
CA GLU A 768 7.70 -11.29 -46.56
C GLU A 768 6.31 -10.68 -46.79
N VAL A 769 5.80 -9.96 -45.80
CA VAL A 769 4.61 -9.12 -45.96
C VAL A 769 5.09 -7.72 -46.30
N GLU A 770 4.98 -7.35 -47.58
CA GLU A 770 5.33 -6.03 -48.09
C GLU A 770 4.40 -4.94 -47.54
N LYS A 771 4.99 -3.87 -46.98
CA LYS A 771 4.34 -2.59 -46.78
C LYS A 771 4.25 -1.86 -48.13
N ILE A 772 3.05 -1.80 -48.71
CA ILE A 772 2.75 -0.87 -49.81
C ILE A 772 2.61 0.53 -49.20
N LEU A 773 3.56 1.42 -49.50
CA LEU A 773 3.45 2.86 -49.25
C LEU A 773 3.53 3.59 -50.59
N ILE A 774 2.41 4.22 -50.95
CA ILE A 774 2.29 5.14 -52.08
C ILE A 774 2.93 6.47 -51.66
N SER A 775 3.95 6.92 -52.37
CA SER A 775 4.47 8.29 -52.23
C SER A 775 4.60 8.94 -53.62
N ASN A 776 3.86 10.04 -53.81
CA ASN A 776 4.06 10.97 -54.91
C ASN A 776 5.01 12.10 -54.49
N ASN A 777 5.93 12.38 -55.41
CA ASN A 777 6.54 13.67 -55.78
C ASN A 777 7.64 14.32 -54.92
N GLU A 778 8.86 14.20 -55.48
CA GLU A 778 9.72 15.25 -56.05
C GLU A 778 10.45 16.30 -55.16
N GLU A 779 11.79 16.29 -55.37
CA GLU A 779 12.74 17.42 -55.44
C GLU A 779 13.06 18.22 -54.16
N THR A 780 14.29 18.66 -53.83
CA THR A 780 15.61 18.75 -54.50
C THR A 780 16.68 19.22 -53.48
N LYS A 781 17.97 18.88 -53.75
CA LYS A 781 19.20 19.73 -53.62
C LYS A 781 19.69 20.20 -52.22
N ASN A 782 20.97 20.42 -51.91
CA ASN A 782 22.30 20.21 -52.52
C ASN A 782 23.38 20.67 -51.51
N LEU A 783 24.63 20.19 -51.71
CA LEU A 783 25.95 20.84 -51.45
C LEU A 783 26.35 21.18 -49.99
N SER A 784 27.38 20.55 -49.39
CA SER A 784 28.86 20.61 -49.62
C SER A 784 29.56 21.87 -49.09
N ASP A 785 30.56 21.74 -48.20
CA ASP A 785 32.00 21.88 -48.54
C ASP A 785 32.93 22.05 -47.30
N LYS A 786 34.05 21.31 -47.36
CA LYS A 786 35.47 21.67 -47.03
C LYS A 786 35.99 21.91 -45.60
N ILE A 787 37.14 21.26 -45.33
CA ILE A 787 38.51 21.79 -45.03
C ILE A 787 39.30 20.59 -44.41
N LEU A 788 40.23 19.86 -45.07
CA LEU A 788 41.66 20.09 -45.43
C LEU A 788 42.51 20.65 -44.25
N SER A 789 43.74 20.28 -43.90
CA SER A 789 44.80 19.40 -44.43
C SER A 789 45.94 19.31 -43.37
N ASP A 790 46.87 18.36 -43.59
CA ASP A 790 48.32 18.38 -43.22
C ASP A 790 48.74 17.95 -41.80
N SER A 791 49.84 17.21 -41.54
CA SER A 791 50.88 16.61 -42.38
C SER A 791 51.72 15.59 -41.55
N GLN A 792 52.50 14.79 -42.28
CA GLN A 792 53.45 13.71 -41.97
C GLN A 792 54.44 13.88 -40.79
N THR A 793 54.84 12.79 -40.09
CA THR A 793 56.15 12.10 -40.26
C THR A 793 56.33 10.85 -39.36
N LYS A 794 57.16 9.90 -39.85
CA LYS A 794 57.53 8.56 -39.34
C LYS A 794 58.36 8.56 -38.03
N ARG A 795 58.22 7.53 -37.17
CA ARG A 795 59.29 6.53 -36.84
C ARG A 795 58.93 5.52 -35.74
N GLU A 796 59.30 4.27 -36.05
CA GLU A 796 59.95 3.20 -35.25
C GLU A 796 59.34 2.63 -33.95
N VAL A 797 59.37 1.29 -33.97
CA VAL A 797 58.93 0.28 -32.99
C VAL A 797 59.71 0.32 -31.68
N LYS A 798 58.97 0.26 -30.56
CA LYS A 798 59.42 -0.33 -29.29
C LYS A 798 58.29 -1.16 -28.69
N THR A 799 58.52 -2.45 -28.53
CA THR A 799 57.71 -3.35 -27.71
C THR A 799 58.13 -3.18 -26.25
N GLU A 800 57.32 -2.50 -25.45
CA GLU A 800 57.35 -2.58 -23.99
C GLU A 800 56.13 -3.41 -23.56
N VAL A 801 56.41 -4.53 -22.89
CA VAL A 801 55.42 -5.35 -22.22
C VAL A 801 55.18 -4.68 -20.86
N GLU A 802 54.08 -3.95 -20.72
CA GLU A 802 53.58 -3.53 -19.41
C GLU A 802 52.85 -4.71 -18.74
N GLU A 803 53.32 -5.06 -17.55
CA GLU A 803 52.69 -6.01 -16.64
C GLU A 803 51.30 -5.48 -16.22
N LEU A 804 50.25 -6.27 -16.46
CA LEU A 804 48.90 -5.99 -15.97
C LEU A 804 48.68 -6.58 -14.56
N PRO A 805 47.85 -5.93 -13.73
CA PRO A 805 47.78 -6.15 -12.28
C PRO A 805 47.18 -7.51 -11.89
N LEU A 806 47.65 -8.01 -10.75
CA LEU A 806 47.09 -9.14 -10.01
C LEU A 806 45.61 -8.91 -9.70
N PHE A 807 44.75 -9.86 -10.12
CA PHE A 807 43.33 -9.89 -9.77
C PHE A 807 43.09 -10.87 -8.61
N ASP A 808 42.48 -10.36 -7.54
CA ASP A 808 42.02 -11.14 -6.39
C ASP A 808 40.73 -11.92 -6.74
N GLY A 809 40.82 -13.25 -6.67
CA GLY A 809 39.92 -14.12 -5.90
C GLY A 809 38.40 -14.20 -6.13
N GLU A 810 37.79 -13.42 -7.02
CA GLU A 810 36.34 -13.46 -7.30
C GLU A 810 36.08 -13.75 -8.80
N GLU A 811 36.21 -15.02 -9.21
CA GLU A 811 36.02 -15.38 -10.62
C GLU A 811 34.55 -15.25 -11.06
N THR A 812 34.33 -14.36 -12.02
CA THR A 812 33.10 -14.15 -12.76
C THR A 812 32.99 -15.18 -13.89
N TRP A 813 31.76 -15.64 -14.20
CA TRP A 813 31.44 -16.60 -15.27
C TRP A 813 31.56 -16.02 -16.70
N LYS A 814 32.33 -14.94 -16.84
CA LYS A 814 32.49 -14.16 -18.07
C LYS A 814 33.95 -14.25 -18.49
N PHE A 815 34.23 -15.03 -19.52
CA PHE A 815 35.56 -15.11 -20.11
C PHE A 815 35.67 -14.05 -21.20
N VAL A 816 36.47 -13.01 -20.93
CA VAL A 816 36.67 -11.89 -21.84
C VAL A 816 37.99 -12.07 -22.58
N GLU A 817 37.93 -12.15 -23.90
CA GLU A 817 39.10 -12.21 -24.77
C GLU A 817 39.11 -11.04 -25.75
N LYS A 818 40.32 -10.64 -26.15
CA LYS A 818 40.55 -9.58 -27.12
C LYS A 818 41.15 -10.17 -28.40
N ILE A 819 40.49 -9.94 -29.52
CA ILE A 819 41.03 -10.18 -30.85
C ILE A 819 41.85 -8.95 -31.24
N LEU A 820 43.18 -9.08 -31.12
CA LEU A 820 44.13 -8.00 -31.38
C LEU A 820 44.24 -7.69 -32.89
N PRO A 821 44.54 -6.45 -33.27
CA PRO A 821 44.82 -6.10 -34.67
C PRO A 821 45.96 -6.97 -35.25
N GLY A 822 45.68 -7.70 -36.33
CA GLY A 822 46.63 -8.60 -37.00
C GLY A 822 46.59 -10.07 -36.56
N SER A 823 45.85 -10.39 -35.49
CA SER A 823 45.43 -11.75 -35.14
C SER A 823 43.93 -11.83 -35.36
N ASP A 824 43.47 -12.40 -36.47
CA ASP A 824 42.02 -12.54 -36.71
C ASP A 824 41.39 -13.69 -35.91
N LYS A 825 42.04 -14.16 -34.84
CA LYS A 825 41.56 -15.26 -34.00
C LYS A 825 41.85 -15.07 -32.51
N CYS A 826 40.96 -15.57 -31.65
CA CYS A 826 41.20 -15.80 -30.23
C CYS A 826 40.64 -17.17 -29.80
N GLN A 827 41.30 -17.83 -28.85
CA GLN A 827 40.97 -19.20 -28.43
C GLN A 827 40.77 -19.28 -26.93
N THR A 828 39.55 -19.66 -26.53
CA THR A 828 39.14 -19.96 -25.16
C THR A 828 39.08 -21.47 -24.96
N GLU A 829 39.65 -21.97 -23.87
CA GLU A 829 39.54 -23.39 -23.47
C GLU A 829 39.01 -23.47 -22.04
N ILE A 830 37.89 -24.18 -21.85
CA ILE A 830 37.21 -24.31 -20.55
C ILE A 830 36.85 -25.77 -20.32
N LYS A 831 36.95 -26.22 -19.07
CA LYS A 831 36.52 -27.56 -18.66
C LYS A 831 35.12 -27.53 -18.08
N PHE A 832 34.29 -28.49 -18.50
CA PHE A 832 32.94 -28.68 -17.99
C PHE A 832 32.72 -30.13 -17.57
N LYS A 833 31.77 -30.36 -16.67
CA LYS A 833 31.24 -31.71 -16.41
C LYS A 833 29.88 -31.85 -17.08
N ILE A 834 29.76 -32.83 -17.97
CA ILE A 834 28.50 -33.17 -18.65
C ILE A 834 27.84 -34.31 -17.89
N GLU A 835 26.54 -34.19 -17.64
CA GLU A 835 25.67 -35.18 -16.99
C GLU A 835 24.44 -35.46 -17.87
N GLY A 836 24.66 -35.79 -19.14
CA GLY A 836 23.60 -36.17 -20.08
C GLY A 836 22.93 -35.02 -20.83
N GLN A 837 23.45 -33.79 -20.74
CA GLN A 837 22.99 -32.68 -21.56
C GLN A 837 23.14 -33.03 -23.05
N LYS A 838 22.09 -32.78 -23.84
CA LYS A 838 22.06 -33.07 -25.28
C LYS A 838 22.53 -31.91 -26.15
N ARG A 839 22.67 -30.71 -25.59
CA ARG A 839 23.06 -29.50 -26.33
C ARG A 839 23.99 -28.65 -25.50
N PHE A 840 25.02 -28.09 -26.12
CA PHE A 840 25.91 -27.05 -25.61
C PHE A 840 25.45 -25.68 -26.08
N ARG A 841 25.34 -24.68 -25.20
CA ARG A 841 25.02 -23.29 -25.54
C ARG A 841 25.97 -22.30 -24.88
N VAL A 842 26.54 -21.41 -25.68
CA VAL A 842 27.24 -20.22 -25.19
C VAL A 842 26.76 -18.98 -25.96
N PHE A 843 26.63 -17.87 -25.23
CA PHE A 843 26.14 -16.58 -25.69
C PHE A 843 27.26 -15.53 -25.66
N PRO A 844 28.14 -15.49 -26.68
CA PRO A 844 29.14 -14.42 -26.81
C PRO A 844 28.50 -13.04 -26.91
N GLN A 845 28.97 -12.11 -26.08
CA GLN A 845 28.79 -10.67 -26.24
C GLN A 845 30.01 -10.12 -26.98
N ILE A 846 29.80 -9.30 -28.02
CA ILE A 846 30.86 -8.79 -28.89
C ILE A 846 30.85 -7.27 -28.90
N GLU A 847 32.02 -6.67 -28.68
CA GLU A 847 32.25 -5.24 -28.75
C GLU A 847 33.44 -4.97 -29.69
N PRO A 848 33.48 -3.89 -30.48
CA PRO A 848 32.56 -2.76 -30.52
C PRO A 848 31.44 -2.93 -31.56
N ILE A 849 30.50 -1.99 -31.54
CA ILE A 849 29.38 -1.91 -32.47
C ILE A 849 29.88 -1.51 -33.87
N ALA A 850 29.92 -2.45 -34.82
CA ALA A 850 30.29 -2.20 -36.22
C ALA A 850 29.79 -3.33 -37.14
N ALA A 851 29.81 -3.12 -38.46
CA ALA A 851 29.56 -4.18 -39.45
C ALA A 851 30.86 -4.92 -39.78
N TYR A 852 30.95 -6.16 -39.34
CA TYR A 852 32.04 -7.11 -39.59
C TYR A 852 31.52 -8.53 -39.39
N SER A 853 32.12 -9.52 -40.02
CA SER A 853 31.71 -10.92 -39.90
C SER A 853 32.65 -11.68 -38.97
N ILE A 854 32.08 -12.52 -38.12
CA ILE A 854 32.82 -13.35 -37.17
C ILE A 854 32.19 -14.75 -37.11
N GLU A 855 33.03 -15.76 -36.98
CA GLU A 855 32.63 -17.15 -36.82
C GLU A 855 33.25 -17.73 -35.55
N CYS A 856 32.64 -18.77 -34.98
CA CYS A 856 33.23 -19.54 -33.90
C CYS A 856 33.40 -20.98 -34.30
N GLU A 857 34.63 -21.46 -34.21
CA GLU A 857 34.93 -22.88 -34.23
C GLU A 857 34.83 -23.41 -32.80
N ILE A 858 33.93 -24.36 -32.58
CA ILE A 858 33.73 -25.03 -31.29
C ILE A 858 34.22 -26.48 -31.38
N GLU A 859 35.03 -26.89 -30.41
CA GLU A 859 35.39 -28.29 -30.17
C GLU A 859 34.99 -28.70 -28.76
N ILE A 860 34.34 -29.85 -28.61
CA ILE A 860 34.06 -30.46 -27.30
C ILE A 860 34.79 -31.80 -27.27
N LEU A 861 35.73 -31.93 -26.34
CA LEU A 861 36.66 -33.06 -26.21
C LEU A 861 36.38 -33.76 -24.89
N LYS A 862 36.45 -35.08 -24.82
CA LYS A 862 36.49 -35.78 -23.53
C LYS A 862 37.78 -35.44 -22.78
N SER A 863 37.70 -35.15 -21.49
CA SER A 863 38.88 -34.85 -20.67
C SER A 863 39.81 -36.06 -20.47
N GLU A 864 39.27 -37.29 -20.53
CA GLU A 864 40.02 -38.52 -20.24
C GLU A 864 40.97 -38.94 -21.36
N ASP A 865 40.49 -38.94 -22.61
CA ASP A 865 41.19 -39.48 -23.78
C ASP A 865 41.38 -38.44 -24.91
N GLY A 866 40.85 -37.22 -24.74
CA GLY A 866 40.90 -36.17 -25.75
C GLY A 866 40.02 -36.44 -26.98
N LYS A 867 39.12 -37.44 -26.94
CA LYS A 867 38.26 -37.76 -28.08
C LYS A 867 37.27 -36.63 -28.35
N ILE A 868 37.22 -36.17 -29.61
CA ILE A 868 36.26 -35.18 -30.08
C ILE A 868 34.85 -35.77 -30.02
N LEU A 869 33.99 -35.13 -29.23
CA LEU A 869 32.54 -35.36 -29.18
C LEU A 869 31.82 -34.48 -30.20
N VAL A 870 32.26 -33.23 -30.35
CA VAL A 870 31.66 -32.24 -31.24
C VAL A 870 32.76 -31.37 -31.85
N GLN A 871 32.67 -31.10 -33.14
CA GLN A 871 33.49 -30.10 -33.83
C GLN A 871 32.61 -29.42 -34.89
N LYS A 872 32.37 -28.12 -34.76
CA LYS A 872 31.55 -27.33 -35.69
C LYS A 872 32.09 -25.91 -35.83
N THR A 873 31.82 -25.29 -36.97
CA THR A 873 32.01 -23.85 -37.18
C THR A 873 30.64 -23.20 -37.27
N ILE A 874 30.40 -22.19 -36.44
CA ILE A 874 29.13 -21.47 -36.34
C ILE A 874 29.36 -20.00 -36.67
N PRO A 875 28.77 -19.46 -37.75
CA PRO A 875 28.83 -18.04 -38.03
C PRO A 875 27.98 -17.27 -37.02
N PHE A 876 28.53 -16.20 -36.45
CA PHE A 876 27.80 -15.33 -35.51
C PHE A 876 26.89 -14.36 -36.24
N ASN A 877 27.25 -14.00 -37.46
CA ASN A 877 26.46 -13.20 -38.38
C ASN A 877 26.87 -13.49 -39.84
N GLN A 878 25.97 -13.20 -40.77
CA GLN A 878 26.23 -13.22 -42.21
C GLN A 878 26.18 -11.78 -42.76
N ASN A 879 27.20 -10.97 -42.50
CA ASN A 879 27.31 -9.56 -42.91
C ASN A 879 26.31 -8.57 -42.27
N HIS A 880 25.84 -8.82 -41.04
CA HIS A 880 24.98 -7.89 -40.29
C HIS A 880 25.77 -7.01 -39.31
N ILE A 881 25.25 -5.83 -38.95
CA ILE A 881 25.84 -4.94 -37.93
C ILE A 881 25.81 -5.65 -36.56
N PHE A 882 26.97 -5.76 -35.89
CA PHE A 882 27.04 -6.12 -34.47
C PHE A 882 26.84 -4.88 -33.60
N GLY A 883 26.09 -5.03 -32.50
CA GLY A 883 25.64 -3.96 -31.61
C GLY A 883 24.42 -3.21 -32.18
N LYS A 884 23.24 -3.21 -31.57
CA LYS A 884 22.89 -2.85 -30.19
C LYS A 884 22.26 -4.00 -29.38
N THR A 885 22.05 -5.17 -29.97
CA THR A 885 21.33 -6.29 -29.30
C THR A 885 21.63 -7.69 -29.84
N ASN A 886 22.59 -7.84 -30.74
CA ASN A 886 22.95 -9.15 -31.29
C ASN A 886 23.95 -9.87 -30.37
N TYR A 887 23.45 -10.76 -29.53
CA TYR A 887 24.24 -11.85 -28.96
C TYR A 887 24.26 -12.96 -30.00
N ALA A 888 25.44 -13.41 -30.41
CA ALA A 888 25.50 -14.64 -31.19
C ALA A 888 25.21 -15.82 -30.27
N VAL A 889 24.62 -16.87 -30.82
CA VAL A 889 24.34 -18.11 -30.09
C VAL A 889 25.16 -19.22 -30.73
N VAL A 890 26.06 -19.82 -29.95
CA VAL A 890 26.73 -21.06 -30.33
C VAL A 890 25.92 -22.18 -29.71
N GLU A 891 25.16 -22.89 -30.55
CA GLU A 891 24.41 -24.07 -30.13
C GLU A 891 24.88 -25.30 -30.90
N VAL A 892 25.33 -26.32 -30.17
CA VAL A 892 25.72 -27.60 -30.78
C VAL A 892 25.13 -28.77 -30.02
N GLU A 893 24.66 -29.79 -30.74
CA GLU A 893 24.23 -31.04 -30.12
C GLU A 893 25.44 -31.82 -29.61
N ILE A 894 25.32 -32.37 -28.41
CA ILE A 894 26.31 -33.23 -27.78
C ILE A 894 25.73 -34.65 -27.74
N PRO A 895 26.47 -35.67 -28.17
CA PRO A 895 26.11 -37.06 -27.93
C PRO A 895 25.89 -37.30 -26.43
N GLN A 896 24.94 -38.18 -26.08
CA GLN A 896 24.67 -38.52 -24.68
C GLN A 896 25.95 -39.00 -23.98
N TYR A 897 26.47 -38.17 -23.08
CA TYR A 897 27.74 -38.40 -22.40
C TYR A 897 27.64 -37.96 -20.94
N PHE A 898 28.33 -38.69 -20.06
CA PHE A 898 28.44 -38.41 -18.64
C PHE A 898 29.93 -38.43 -18.28
N GLY A 899 30.49 -37.29 -17.90
CA GLY A 899 31.91 -37.14 -17.60
C GLY A 899 32.45 -35.74 -17.88
N GLU A 900 33.73 -35.54 -17.60
CA GLU A 900 34.40 -34.25 -17.86
C GLU A 900 34.71 -34.09 -19.36
N VAL A 901 34.53 -32.86 -19.84
CA VAL A 901 34.91 -32.41 -21.18
C VAL A 901 35.76 -31.14 -21.13
N VAL A 902 36.54 -30.94 -22.17
CA VAL A 902 37.22 -29.69 -22.50
C VAL A 902 36.49 -29.08 -23.70
N VAL A 903 35.98 -27.88 -23.56
CA VAL A 903 35.39 -27.11 -24.66
C VAL A 903 36.38 -26.05 -25.11
N ARG A 904 36.69 -26.03 -26.40
CA ARG A 904 37.47 -24.99 -27.06
C ARG A 904 36.55 -24.15 -27.92
N LEU A 905 36.64 -22.84 -27.78
CA LEU A 905 35.95 -21.85 -28.61
C LEU A 905 37.01 -20.98 -29.28
N ASN A 906 37.02 -20.97 -30.60
CA ASN A 906 37.92 -20.14 -31.39
C ASN A 906 37.09 -19.14 -32.18
N ALA A 907 37.11 -17.86 -31.80
CA ALA A 907 36.40 -16.81 -32.53
C ALA A 907 37.30 -16.22 -33.60
N VAL A 908 36.83 -16.17 -34.85
CA VAL A 908 37.59 -15.76 -36.03
C VAL A 908 36.85 -14.65 -36.77
N ILE A 909 37.50 -13.50 -37.00
CA ILE A 909 36.93 -12.43 -37.83
C ILE A 909 37.14 -12.80 -39.30
N THR A 910 36.04 -12.98 -40.02
CA THR A 910 36.06 -13.40 -41.44
C THR A 910 35.94 -12.23 -42.41
N ASP A 911 35.40 -11.08 -41.98
CA ASP A 911 35.33 -9.87 -42.80
C ASP A 911 35.35 -8.59 -41.93
N ARG A 912 36.13 -7.57 -42.30
CA ARG A 912 36.30 -6.29 -41.58
C ARG A 912 35.72 -5.11 -42.38
N ILE A 913 34.44 -5.19 -42.77
CA ILE A 913 33.79 -4.22 -43.68
C ILE A 913 33.84 -2.78 -43.14
N SER A 914 33.54 -2.57 -41.86
CA SER A 914 33.47 -1.22 -41.24
C SER A 914 34.22 -1.09 -39.92
N LEU A 915 35.01 -2.10 -39.56
CA LEU A 915 35.96 -2.01 -38.45
C LEU A 915 37.14 -1.12 -38.86
N VAL A 916 37.54 -0.21 -37.98
CA VAL A 916 38.78 0.55 -38.19
C VAL A 916 39.97 -0.43 -38.15
N PRO A 917 40.99 -0.32 -39.03
CA PRO A 917 42.08 -1.30 -39.17
C PRO A 917 42.86 -1.68 -37.89
N GLU A 918 42.71 -0.90 -36.81
CA GLU A 918 43.41 -1.06 -35.53
C GLU A 918 42.44 -1.25 -34.35
N GLN A 919 41.15 -1.45 -34.61
CA GLN A 919 40.13 -1.59 -33.58
C GLN A 919 40.13 -3.01 -33.00
N GLU A 920 40.35 -3.11 -31.69
CA GLU A 920 40.20 -4.36 -30.94
C GLU A 920 38.75 -4.83 -30.96
N VAL A 921 38.54 -6.14 -31.11
CA VAL A 921 37.23 -6.77 -30.91
C VAL A 921 37.28 -7.60 -29.63
N ILE A 922 36.37 -7.33 -28.70
CA ILE A 922 36.24 -8.03 -27.43
C ILE A 922 35.13 -9.07 -27.57
N VAL A 923 35.44 -10.33 -27.25
CA VAL A 923 34.46 -11.42 -27.16
C VAL A 923 34.34 -11.84 -25.71
N SER A 924 33.15 -11.71 -25.14
CA SER A 924 32.83 -12.16 -23.79
C SER A 924 31.92 -13.38 -23.83
N TRP A 925 32.44 -14.55 -23.47
CA TRP A 925 31.68 -15.80 -23.50
C TRP A 925 30.82 -15.97 -22.24
N ASN A 926 29.51 -16.16 -22.43
CA ASN A 926 28.55 -16.42 -21.37
C ASN A 926 27.94 -17.82 -21.53
N PHE A 927 28.22 -18.74 -20.62
CA PHE A 927 27.77 -20.13 -20.70
C PHE A 927 26.44 -20.31 -19.97
N ALA A 928 25.41 -20.78 -20.66
CA ALA A 928 24.05 -20.86 -20.09
C ALA A 928 23.70 -22.22 -19.48
N ASN A 929 24.33 -23.30 -19.95
CA ASN A 929 23.93 -24.67 -19.63
C ASN A 929 25.08 -25.62 -19.26
N PHE A 930 26.32 -25.12 -19.21
CA PHE A 930 27.48 -25.84 -18.71
C PHE A 930 28.24 -24.90 -17.79
N ALA A 931 28.27 -25.24 -16.52
CA ALA A 931 29.18 -24.70 -15.54
C ALA A 931 29.60 -25.89 -14.69
#